data_AF-A0A1H2A6K9-F1
#
_entry.id   AF-A0A1H2A6K9-F1
#
_cell.length_a   1.000
_cell.length_b   1.000
_cell.length_c   1.000
_cell.angle_alpha   90.00
_cell.angle_beta   90.00
_cell.angle_gamma   90.00
#
_symmetry.space_group_name_H-M   'P 1'
#
loop_
_entity.id
_entity.type
_entity.pdbx_description
1 polymer ?
#
loop_
_entity_poly.entity_id
_entity_poly.type
_entity_poly.pdbx_seq_one_letter_code
_entity_poly.pdbx_strand_id
1 'polypeptide(L)'
;MNFCSNCGAPATGSAYCGNCGAPMTASAAAQAAAPAQAAPGASASGGAAAPGGAPASGGAPAAGGAPARNPFADIPALDYARDVVALVLLLVSFGMPWDLTDTVTGKVYVVLVTLLSVLSLSLPYLKRGGVLPASWGTAELRLARLGANAPYVVVVLITLVLGYVGENSGDGVGVGITFGLAGALLAAQGREAEQSPSGDGALWRWVTLGIGGLFALLTLISLITFLTDAAEGLEWEQTTYLIVAMLFFLALAALPLWGVFRGDAAWRDVLLLVGLVALFVGVWQLSAEGTMNDAWSLSTFGPQLILVPALAVAAAAPGLRATYRHTPGAAYWSGVGARMLELVMVTAAAGVVLYVLSIIGVEDGRGLAIVVLVLMLILALAALVGRNALVRDPNAGRAIAVVAGGVFILLGIVVAAILGASDDAFVAVVDAAIISVLWWFGVALFVVLTAPPSVRAEYGPVGASQLNLSSVLPGNGNGASTPAAAGAATGVATGAAAAAAGAAAARPAEAKADDAKVKAEAKADDAKAKAEDAKAKADEAKVKAEAAAAEKTDAAKADAAKGDEVPASPEVPADDAKPAAAGEGLLSEAKPGPISGLAVGQSAADDTATRVDQPRVEPATRVDQPAVSDTPGFDARTALDPNTPLQTLADIAAQEPGLRKYVAANPSTYPELLTWLSQLGDPEIDEALRRRGGR
;
A
#
# COMPACT_ATOMS: atom_id res chain seq x y z
N MET A 1 2.46 -52.51 -1.78
CA MET A 1 1.72 -51.24 -1.68
C MET A 1 1.01 -51.04 -3.00
N ASN A 2 -0.30 -50.87 -3.00
CA ASN A 2 -1.05 -50.69 -4.25
C ASN A 2 -0.89 -49.23 -4.70
N PHE A 3 -0.49 -49.03 -5.96
CA PHE A 3 -0.34 -47.71 -6.58
C PHE A 3 -1.44 -47.51 -7.62
N CYS A 4 -1.88 -46.27 -7.80
CA CYS A 4 -2.79 -45.89 -8.87
C CYS A 4 -2.12 -46.15 -10.23
N SER A 5 -2.73 -46.98 -11.08
CA SER A 5 -2.20 -47.30 -12.41
C SER A 5 -2.14 -46.10 -13.36
N ASN A 6 -2.91 -45.04 -13.09
CA ASN A 6 -2.97 -43.86 -13.93
C ASN A 6 -1.91 -42.79 -13.56
N CYS A 7 -1.49 -42.69 -12.30
CA CYS A 7 -0.59 -41.62 -11.86
C CYS A 7 0.49 -42.05 -10.85
N GLY A 8 0.59 -43.33 -10.51
CA GLY A 8 1.62 -43.88 -9.62
C GLY A 8 1.49 -43.48 -8.14
N ALA A 9 0.44 -42.79 -7.72
CA ALA A 9 0.25 -42.37 -6.34
C ALA A 9 -0.17 -43.56 -5.42
N PRO A 10 0.27 -43.60 -4.16
CA PRO A 10 -0.10 -44.67 -3.23
C PRO A 10 -1.61 -44.66 -2.91
N ALA A 11 -2.23 -45.85 -2.84
CA ALA A 11 -3.66 -45.98 -2.60
C ALA A 11 -4.07 -45.46 -1.20
N THR A 12 -5.05 -44.56 -1.17
CA THR A 12 -5.58 -43.91 0.04
C THR A 12 -6.78 -44.62 0.67
N GLY A 13 -7.13 -45.82 0.19
CA GLY A 13 -8.27 -46.60 0.68
C GLY A 13 -9.65 -46.14 0.18
N SER A 14 -9.71 -45.13 -0.69
CA SER A 14 -10.93 -44.63 -1.33
C SER A 14 -11.19 -45.30 -2.68
N ALA A 15 -12.46 -45.32 -3.11
CA ALA A 15 -12.87 -45.84 -4.44
C ALA A 15 -12.26 -45.04 -5.61
N TYR A 16 -11.77 -43.82 -5.34
CA TYR A 16 -11.09 -42.94 -6.29
C TYR A 16 -9.72 -42.52 -5.75
N CYS A 17 -8.74 -42.35 -6.64
CA CYS A 17 -7.42 -41.85 -6.29
C CYS A 17 -7.50 -40.40 -5.83
N GLY A 18 -7.04 -40.08 -4.61
CA GLY A 18 -7.07 -38.72 -4.07
C GLY A 18 -6.21 -37.70 -4.84
N ASN A 19 -5.27 -38.16 -5.68
CA ASN A 19 -4.39 -37.27 -6.45
C ASN A 19 -4.92 -36.95 -7.86
N CYS A 20 -5.52 -37.93 -8.55
CA CYS A 20 -5.94 -37.77 -9.95
C CYS A 20 -7.42 -38.07 -10.21
N GLY A 21 -8.19 -38.49 -9.21
CA GLY A 21 -9.62 -38.76 -9.34
C GLY A 21 -9.99 -40.02 -10.11
N ALA A 22 -9.02 -40.81 -10.59
CA ALA A 22 -9.30 -42.05 -11.32
C ALA A 22 -9.88 -43.14 -10.40
N PRO A 23 -10.85 -43.96 -10.88
CA PRO A 23 -11.42 -45.05 -10.09
C PRO A 23 -10.39 -46.16 -9.84
N MET A 24 -10.33 -46.65 -8.59
CA MET A 24 -9.40 -47.69 -8.14
C MET A 24 -10.05 -49.07 -8.31
N THR A 25 -9.36 -50.04 -8.91
CA THR A 25 -9.90 -51.39 -9.14
C THR A 25 -10.19 -52.13 -7.82
N ALA A 26 -11.32 -52.83 -7.75
CA ALA A 26 -11.95 -53.39 -6.53
C ALA A 26 -11.06 -54.28 -5.63
N SER A 27 -9.97 -54.84 -6.14
CA SER A 27 -9.00 -55.61 -5.33
C SER A 27 -8.29 -54.76 -4.26
N ALA A 28 -8.21 -53.44 -4.42
CA ALA A 28 -7.48 -52.56 -3.50
C ALA A 28 -8.33 -52.02 -2.34
N ALA A 29 -9.66 -52.04 -2.45
CA ALA A 29 -10.57 -51.46 -1.46
C ALA A 29 -11.02 -52.45 -0.37
N ALA A 30 -10.94 -53.76 -0.62
CA ALA A 30 -11.59 -54.77 0.22
C ALA A 30 -10.79 -55.24 1.46
N GLN A 31 -9.49 -54.94 1.57
CA GLN A 31 -8.64 -55.52 2.64
C GLN A 31 -8.37 -54.61 3.84
N ALA A 32 -8.83 -53.35 3.83
CA ALA A 32 -8.65 -52.42 4.96
C ALA A 32 -9.91 -52.24 5.83
N ALA A 33 -11.05 -52.81 5.42
CA ALA A 33 -12.33 -52.70 6.12
C ALA A 33 -12.68 -54.01 6.85
N ALA A 34 -11.89 -54.40 7.85
CA ALA A 34 -12.28 -55.43 8.82
C ALA A 34 -12.10 -54.89 10.24
N PRO A 35 -13.18 -54.76 11.05
CA PRO A 35 -13.08 -54.25 12.42
C PRO A 35 -12.61 -55.35 13.37
N ALA A 36 -11.65 -55.00 14.24
CA ALA A 36 -11.20 -55.86 15.33
C ALA A 36 -12.29 -55.97 16.42
N GLN A 37 -12.86 -57.15 16.59
CA GLN A 37 -13.73 -57.48 17.73
C GLN A 37 -12.86 -57.95 18.91
N ALA A 38 -13.00 -57.28 20.04
CA ALA A 38 -12.43 -57.67 21.32
C ALA A 38 -13.21 -58.84 21.93
N ALA A 39 -12.49 -59.84 22.45
CA ALA A 39 -13.04 -60.93 23.26
C ALA A 39 -12.48 -60.84 24.70
N PRO A 40 -13.30 -61.08 25.75
CA PRO A 40 -12.87 -61.05 27.14
C PRO A 40 -12.32 -62.40 27.60
N GLY A 41 -11.47 -62.37 28.62
CA GLY A 41 -10.66 -63.50 29.09
C GLY A 41 -11.43 -64.67 29.68
N ALA A 42 -10.81 -65.85 29.60
CA ALA A 42 -11.10 -67.02 30.42
C ALA A 42 -9.81 -67.84 30.62
N SER A 43 -9.62 -68.23 31.88
CA SER A 43 -8.59 -69.11 32.42
C SER A 43 -8.56 -70.50 31.80
N ALA A 44 -7.36 -71.06 31.59
CA ALA A 44 -7.16 -72.50 31.52
C ALA A 44 -5.76 -72.91 32.04
N SER A 45 -5.79 -73.90 32.94
CA SER A 45 -4.69 -74.51 33.68
C SER A 45 -4.06 -75.70 32.94
N GLY A 46 -2.74 -75.87 33.15
CA GLY A 46 -2.11 -77.18 33.38
C GLY A 46 -1.50 -77.92 32.19
N GLY A 47 -0.21 -78.31 32.33
CA GLY A 47 0.29 -79.53 31.69
C GLY A 47 1.74 -79.58 31.19
N ALA A 48 2.66 -79.94 32.09
CA ALA A 48 3.84 -80.81 31.87
C ALA A 48 5.05 -80.35 31.03
N ALA A 49 6.19 -80.99 31.29
CA ALA A 49 7.54 -80.46 31.21
C ALA A 49 8.50 -81.27 30.29
N ALA A 50 9.57 -80.55 29.87
CA ALA A 50 10.97 -80.98 29.61
C ALA A 50 11.32 -81.78 28.32
N PRO A 51 12.62 -81.85 27.92
CA PRO A 51 13.60 -80.76 27.78
C PRO A 51 14.45 -80.85 26.48
N GLY A 52 15.22 -79.81 26.17
CA GLY A 52 16.49 -79.94 25.43
C GLY A 52 16.47 -79.53 23.96
N GLY A 53 17.29 -78.52 23.63
CA GLY A 53 17.63 -78.17 22.25
C GLY A 53 17.98 -76.70 22.10
N ALA A 54 19.23 -76.33 22.41
CA ALA A 54 19.80 -75.11 21.82
C ALA A 54 19.87 -75.31 20.29
N PRO A 55 19.59 -74.28 19.50
CA PRO A 55 20.67 -73.84 18.63
C PRO A 55 20.73 -72.32 18.39
N ALA A 56 21.96 -71.89 18.17
CA ALA A 56 22.40 -70.87 17.24
C ALA A 56 21.88 -69.43 17.40
N SER A 57 22.82 -68.57 17.80
CA SER A 57 22.86 -67.14 17.52
C SER A 57 22.70 -66.88 16.02
N GLY A 58 21.46 -66.67 15.58
CA GLY A 58 21.15 -66.10 14.28
C GLY A 58 21.43 -64.61 14.32
N GLY A 59 22.49 -64.18 13.63
CA GLY A 59 22.78 -62.76 13.40
C GLY A 59 21.55 -62.09 12.82
N ALA A 60 21.04 -61.08 13.52
CA ALA A 60 20.01 -60.20 13.00
C ALA A 60 20.53 -59.59 11.70
N PRO A 61 19.76 -59.63 10.59
CA PRO A 61 20.10 -58.83 9.43
C PRO A 61 20.16 -57.38 9.88
N ALA A 62 21.26 -56.70 9.58
CA ALA A 62 21.37 -55.26 9.78
C ALA A 62 20.12 -54.61 9.18
N ALA A 63 19.30 -54.01 10.05
CA ALA A 63 18.17 -53.21 9.62
C ALA A 63 18.73 -52.12 8.72
N GLY A 64 18.53 -52.27 7.41
CA GLY A 64 18.84 -51.24 6.43
C GLY A 64 18.18 -49.96 6.93
N GLY A 65 19.01 -48.96 7.25
CA GLY A 65 18.57 -47.70 7.79
C GLY A 65 17.43 -47.17 6.92
N ALA A 66 16.24 -47.06 7.50
CA ALA A 66 15.13 -46.41 6.83
C ALA A 66 15.63 -45.05 6.32
N PRO A 67 15.35 -44.69 5.05
CA PRO A 67 15.81 -43.41 4.52
C PRO A 67 15.37 -42.30 5.49
N ALA A 68 16.33 -41.48 5.92
CA ALA A 68 16.08 -40.39 6.85
C ALA A 68 14.93 -39.54 6.30
N ARG A 69 13.76 -39.59 6.95
CA ARG A 69 12.61 -38.78 6.54
C ARG A 69 13.01 -37.33 6.65
N ASN A 70 12.75 -36.55 5.61
CA ASN A 70 12.99 -35.12 5.61
C ASN A 70 12.25 -34.48 6.82
N PRO A 71 12.95 -33.85 7.78
CA PRO A 71 12.36 -33.29 9.00
C PRO A 71 11.41 -32.10 8.73
N PHE A 72 11.40 -31.60 7.49
CA PHE A 72 10.55 -30.50 7.04
C PHE A 72 9.34 -30.94 6.21
N ALA A 73 9.19 -32.24 5.92
CA ALA A 73 8.11 -32.74 5.06
C ALA A 73 6.69 -32.45 5.60
N ASP A 74 6.56 -32.29 6.92
CA ASP A 74 5.27 -32.07 7.59
C ASP A 74 4.91 -30.57 7.74
N ILE A 75 5.65 -29.65 7.13
CA ILE A 75 5.33 -28.21 7.18
C ILE A 75 4.37 -27.86 6.04
N PRO A 76 3.17 -27.33 6.33
CA PRO A 76 2.26 -26.82 5.31
C PRO A 76 2.90 -25.68 4.50
N ALA A 77 2.67 -25.66 3.19
CA ALA A 77 3.17 -24.59 2.30
C ALA A 77 2.77 -23.17 2.77
N LEU A 78 1.59 -23.05 3.38
CA LEU A 78 1.06 -21.79 3.91
C LEU A 78 1.90 -21.25 5.08
N ASP A 79 2.54 -22.12 5.87
CA ASP A 79 3.41 -21.69 6.98
C ASP A 79 4.71 -21.07 6.44
N TYR A 80 5.28 -21.63 5.36
CA TYR A 80 6.40 -21.00 4.66
C TYR A 80 6.01 -19.65 4.05
N ALA A 81 4.83 -19.57 3.43
CA ALA A 81 4.35 -18.32 2.85
C ALA A 81 4.21 -17.21 3.90
N ARG A 82 3.70 -17.54 5.10
CA ARG A 82 3.62 -16.58 6.22
C ARG A 82 4.99 -16.09 6.66
N ASP A 83 5.98 -16.98 6.72
CA ASP A 83 7.34 -16.62 7.14
C ASP A 83 8.02 -15.72 6.11
N VAL A 84 7.83 -16.00 4.82
CA VAL A 84 8.31 -15.15 3.73
C VAL A 84 7.62 -13.78 3.76
N VAL A 85 6.30 -13.73 3.94
CA VAL A 85 5.57 -12.46 4.05
C VAL A 85 6.03 -11.66 5.28
N ALA A 86 6.22 -12.31 6.43
CA ALA A 86 6.74 -11.66 7.63
C ALA A 86 8.13 -11.05 7.39
N LEU A 87 9.02 -11.83 6.76
CA LEU A 87 10.36 -11.37 6.38
C LEU A 87 10.30 -10.18 5.43
N VAL A 88 9.49 -10.25 4.37
CA VAL A 88 9.33 -9.17 3.40
C VAL A 88 8.84 -7.91 4.09
N LEU A 89 7.79 -7.98 4.93
CA LEU A 89 7.27 -6.82 5.64
C LEU A 89 8.30 -6.18 6.58
N LEU A 90 9.08 -7.00 7.30
CA LEU A 90 10.15 -6.52 8.17
C LEU A 90 11.29 -5.86 7.39
N LEU A 91 11.69 -6.44 6.25
CA LEU A 91 12.78 -5.91 5.41
C LEU A 91 12.36 -4.64 4.67
N VAL A 92 11.15 -4.63 4.11
CA VAL A 92 10.58 -3.48 3.41
C VAL A 92 10.45 -2.28 4.34
N SER A 93 10.17 -2.51 5.64
CA SER A 93 10.13 -1.46 6.65
C SER A 93 11.46 -0.70 6.86
N PHE A 94 12.63 -1.27 6.54
CA PHE A 94 13.93 -0.63 6.84
C PHE A 94 14.16 0.70 6.11
N GLY A 95 13.61 0.85 4.91
CA GLY A 95 13.77 2.06 4.10
C GLY A 95 12.71 3.13 4.36
N MET A 96 11.79 2.91 5.29
CA MET A 96 10.63 3.77 5.48
C MET A 96 10.81 4.75 6.65
N PRO A 97 10.13 5.91 6.63
CA PRO A 97 10.01 6.77 7.79
C PRO A 97 9.46 6.02 8.99
N TRP A 98 10.06 6.23 10.16
CA TRP A 98 9.58 5.71 11.43
C TRP A 98 8.75 6.75 12.17
N ASP A 99 9.15 8.01 12.10
CA ASP A 99 8.46 9.20 12.62
C ASP A 99 8.74 10.41 11.71
N LEU A 100 8.37 11.62 12.13
CA LEU A 100 8.54 12.84 11.32
C LEU A 100 10.01 13.24 11.11
N THR A 101 10.93 12.69 11.89
CA THR A 101 12.35 13.11 11.91
C THR A 101 13.28 12.08 11.30
N ASP A 102 13.00 10.79 11.52
CA ASP A 102 13.93 9.71 11.30
C ASP A 102 13.29 8.56 10.53
N THR A 103 14.11 7.92 9.69
CA THR A 103 13.78 6.61 9.11
C THR A 103 14.12 5.48 10.07
N VAL A 104 13.66 4.26 9.77
CA VAL A 104 13.98 3.06 10.57
C VAL A 104 15.48 2.86 10.76
N THR A 105 16.30 3.12 9.73
CA THR A 105 17.76 3.02 9.81
C THR A 105 18.40 4.10 10.67
N GLY A 106 17.75 5.24 10.87
CA GLY A 106 18.23 6.30 11.76
C GLY A 106 18.20 5.92 13.23
N LYS A 107 17.36 4.93 13.60
CA LYS A 107 17.14 4.54 15.00
C LYS A 107 17.68 3.14 15.29
N VAL A 108 18.87 3.09 15.90
CA VAL A 108 19.58 1.84 16.24
C VAL A 108 18.70 0.85 16.99
N TYR A 109 17.88 1.31 17.94
CA TYR A 109 17.00 0.44 18.71
C TYR A 109 15.89 -0.21 17.85
N VAL A 110 15.37 0.49 16.83
CA VAL A 110 14.38 -0.04 15.88
C VAL A 110 15.04 -1.13 15.01
N VAL A 111 16.25 -0.87 14.53
CA VAL A 111 17.04 -1.87 13.77
C VAL A 111 17.24 -3.15 14.59
N LEU A 112 17.63 -3.03 15.86
CA LEU A 112 17.88 -4.19 16.72
C LEU A 112 16.62 -5.03 16.95
N VAL A 113 15.47 -4.42 17.25
CA VAL A 113 14.22 -5.18 17.43
C VAL A 113 13.71 -5.77 16.12
N THR A 114 13.97 -5.12 14.98
CA THR A 114 13.63 -5.64 13.65
C THR A 114 14.47 -6.88 13.34
N LEU A 115 15.79 -6.82 13.56
CA LEU A 115 16.69 -7.97 13.38
C LEU A 115 16.33 -9.13 14.31
N LEU A 116 15.98 -8.85 15.58
CA LEU A 116 15.50 -9.88 16.51
C LEU A 116 14.22 -10.55 15.99
N SER A 117 13.29 -9.76 15.44
CA SER A 117 12.05 -10.26 14.83
C SER A 117 12.33 -11.15 13.61
N VAL A 118 13.26 -10.74 12.75
CA VAL A 118 13.73 -11.55 11.60
C VAL A 118 14.37 -12.85 12.07
N LEU A 119 15.27 -12.80 13.06
CA LEU A 119 15.91 -13.99 13.63
C LEU A 119 14.88 -14.94 14.24
N SER A 120 13.81 -14.43 14.82
CA SER A 120 12.74 -15.25 15.42
C SER A 120 12.05 -16.18 14.43
N LEU A 121 12.04 -15.84 13.13
CA LEU A 121 11.49 -16.68 12.05
C LEU A 121 12.27 -17.98 11.89
N SER A 122 13.55 -18.00 12.26
CA SER A 122 14.40 -19.20 12.15
C SER A 122 14.13 -20.25 13.23
N LEU A 123 13.49 -19.88 14.35
CA LEU A 123 13.34 -20.74 15.53
C LEU A 123 12.67 -22.10 15.24
N PRO A 124 11.55 -22.19 14.48
CA PRO A 124 10.93 -23.49 14.17
C PRO A 124 11.85 -24.40 13.34
N TYR A 125 12.66 -23.81 12.46
CA TYR A 125 13.58 -24.54 11.60
C TYR A 125 14.81 -25.01 12.37
N LEU A 126 15.35 -24.18 13.27
CA LEU A 126 16.45 -24.56 14.17
C LEU A 126 16.03 -25.69 15.13
N LYS A 127 14.78 -25.68 15.59
CA LYS A 127 14.22 -26.79 16.40
C LYS A 127 14.20 -28.09 15.61
N ARG A 128 13.67 -28.06 14.38
CA ARG A 128 13.59 -29.25 13.51
C ARG A 128 14.95 -29.72 13.03
N GLY A 129 15.92 -28.81 12.92
CA GLY A 129 17.32 -29.12 12.63
C GLY A 129 18.11 -29.67 13.81
N GLY A 130 17.50 -29.80 14.99
CA GLY A 130 18.16 -30.36 16.19
C GLY A 130 19.14 -29.42 16.89
N VAL A 131 19.14 -28.13 16.55
CA VAL A 131 20.01 -27.11 17.17
C VAL A 131 19.48 -26.70 18.54
N LEU A 132 18.15 -26.61 18.69
CA LEU A 132 17.51 -26.26 19.96
C LEU A 132 17.32 -27.49 20.86
N PRO A 133 17.20 -27.30 22.19
CA PRO A 133 17.05 -28.42 23.14
C PRO A 133 15.87 -29.32 22.80
N ALA A 134 16.08 -30.63 22.87
CA ALA A 134 15.02 -31.63 22.61
C ALA A 134 13.85 -31.55 23.61
N SER A 135 14.05 -30.92 24.78
CA SER A 135 13.01 -30.68 25.78
C SER A 135 11.98 -29.62 25.36
N TRP A 136 12.27 -28.82 24.33
CA TRP A 136 11.33 -27.79 23.88
C TRP A 136 10.14 -28.43 23.17
N GLY A 137 8.95 -28.27 23.74
CA GLY A 137 7.67 -28.58 23.11
C GLY A 137 7.21 -27.48 22.16
N THR A 138 5.96 -27.58 21.70
CA THR A 138 5.33 -26.56 20.84
C THR A 138 4.90 -25.32 21.63
N ALA A 139 4.68 -25.44 22.94
CA ALA A 139 4.36 -24.31 23.81
C ALA A 139 5.58 -23.41 24.03
N GLU A 140 6.74 -24.01 24.34
CA GLU A 140 8.00 -23.31 24.56
C GLU A 140 8.45 -22.56 23.30
N LEU A 141 8.29 -23.19 22.13
CA LEU A 141 8.61 -22.55 20.85
C LEU A 141 7.72 -21.34 20.56
N ARG A 142 6.40 -21.45 20.81
CA ARG A 142 5.47 -20.32 20.66
C ARG A 142 5.81 -19.19 21.65
N LEU A 143 6.13 -19.53 22.89
CA LEU A 143 6.53 -18.55 23.90
C LEU A 143 7.84 -17.85 23.54
N ALA A 144 8.84 -18.59 23.05
CA ALA A 144 10.10 -18.01 22.60
C ALA A 144 9.90 -17.00 21.45
N ARG A 145 8.97 -17.30 20.53
CA ARG A 145 8.65 -16.43 19.38
C ARG A 145 7.87 -15.19 19.82
N LEU A 146 6.90 -15.34 20.72
CA LEU A 146 6.23 -14.20 21.37
C LEU A 146 7.24 -13.32 22.11
N GLY A 147 8.14 -13.92 22.89
CA GLY A 147 9.18 -13.22 23.63
C GLY A 147 10.16 -12.47 22.73
N ALA A 148 10.58 -13.05 21.61
CA ALA A 148 11.49 -12.42 20.66
C ALA A 148 10.86 -11.21 19.94
N ASN A 149 9.54 -11.19 19.72
CA ASN A 149 8.85 -10.09 19.04
C ASN A 149 8.24 -9.07 20.00
N ALA A 150 8.17 -9.36 21.31
CA ALA A 150 7.65 -8.43 22.32
C ALA A 150 8.41 -7.08 22.35
N PRO A 151 9.76 -7.03 22.25
CA PRO A 151 10.50 -5.76 22.19
C PRO A 151 10.06 -4.87 21.02
N TYR A 152 9.75 -5.45 19.85
CA TYR A 152 9.27 -4.70 18.69
C TYR A 152 7.95 -3.99 19.00
N VAL A 153 7.01 -4.73 19.60
CA VAL A 153 5.70 -4.18 20.01
C VAL A 153 5.89 -3.07 21.05
N VAL A 154 6.79 -3.25 22.03
CA VAL A 154 7.09 -2.24 23.04
C VAL A 154 7.64 -0.96 22.40
N VAL A 155 8.57 -1.07 21.46
CA VAL A 155 9.13 0.08 20.73
C VAL A 155 8.02 0.83 19.98
N VAL A 156 7.14 0.12 19.27
CA VAL A 156 5.99 0.75 18.59
C VAL A 156 5.07 1.44 19.59
N LEU A 157 4.74 0.82 20.72
CA LEU A 157 3.89 1.45 21.75
C LEU A 157 4.52 2.74 22.29
N ILE A 158 5.84 2.75 22.52
CA ILE A 158 6.57 3.96 22.93
C ILE A 158 6.48 5.02 21.84
N THR A 159 6.72 4.68 20.58
CA THR A 159 6.61 5.63 19.45
C THR A 159 5.19 6.19 19.32
N LEU A 160 4.14 5.40 19.51
CA LEU A 160 2.76 5.90 19.49
C LEU A 160 2.48 6.89 20.62
N VAL A 161 3.13 6.75 21.78
CA VAL A 161 3.03 7.71 22.90
C VAL A 161 3.80 8.99 22.57
N LEU A 162 5.04 8.87 22.09
CA LEU A 162 5.85 10.02 21.64
C LEU A 162 5.21 10.77 20.46
N GLY A 163 4.40 10.07 19.66
CA GLY A 163 3.59 10.67 18.59
C GLY A 163 2.57 11.72 19.06
N TYR A 164 2.26 11.77 20.37
CA TYR A 164 1.46 12.84 21.00
C TYR A 164 2.28 13.73 21.94
N VAL A 165 3.42 13.26 22.43
CA VAL A 165 4.17 13.90 23.51
C VAL A 165 5.49 14.44 22.97
N GLY A 166 5.65 15.76 22.98
CA GLY A 166 6.86 16.44 22.53
C GLY A 166 6.60 17.92 22.28
N GLU A 167 7.64 18.65 21.87
CA GLU A 167 7.46 20.01 21.34
C GLU A 167 6.64 19.95 20.04
N ASN A 168 5.80 20.96 19.77
CA ASN A 168 5.01 21.09 18.54
C ASN A 168 4.06 19.92 18.21
N SER A 169 3.43 19.30 19.22
CA SER A 169 2.45 18.21 19.08
C SER A 169 3.01 16.78 18.89
N GLY A 170 4.29 16.56 19.22
CA GLY A 170 4.91 15.23 19.29
C GLY A 170 5.71 14.83 18.05
N ASP A 171 6.44 13.71 18.15
CA ASP A 171 7.39 13.24 17.12
C ASP A 171 6.68 12.68 15.86
N GLY A 172 5.35 12.51 15.93
CA GLY A 172 4.54 11.89 14.89
C GLY A 172 4.83 10.41 14.68
N VAL A 173 4.32 9.86 13.57
CA VAL A 173 4.44 8.45 13.21
C VAL A 173 4.68 8.29 11.71
N GLY A 174 5.46 7.29 11.34
CA GLY A 174 5.79 6.98 9.95
C GLY A 174 5.15 5.68 9.44
N VAL A 175 5.04 5.58 8.12
CA VAL A 175 4.52 4.39 7.41
C VAL A 175 5.30 3.12 7.77
N GLY A 176 6.58 3.21 8.14
CA GLY A 176 7.39 2.06 8.54
C GLY A 176 6.77 1.21 9.65
N ILE A 177 6.06 1.82 10.60
CA ILE A 177 5.36 1.10 11.68
C ILE A 177 4.30 0.16 11.10
N THR A 178 3.60 0.58 10.05
CA THR A 178 2.53 -0.19 9.37
C THR A 178 3.04 -1.56 8.89
N PHE A 179 4.17 -1.56 8.21
CA PHE A 179 4.79 -2.77 7.65
C PHE A 179 5.49 -3.58 8.74
N GLY A 180 6.31 -2.89 9.54
CA GLY A 180 7.13 -3.53 10.54
C GLY A 180 6.35 -4.21 11.66
N LEU A 181 5.30 -3.57 12.19
CA LEU A 181 4.43 -4.17 13.22
C LEU A 181 3.67 -5.38 12.67
N ALA A 182 3.15 -5.31 11.44
CA ALA A 182 2.48 -6.44 10.79
C ALA A 182 3.45 -7.63 10.59
N GLY A 183 4.68 -7.35 10.15
CA GLY A 183 5.74 -8.35 10.02
C GLY A 183 6.13 -8.99 11.35
N ALA A 184 6.33 -8.18 12.40
CA ALA A 184 6.67 -8.67 13.74
C ALA A 184 5.55 -9.53 14.35
N LEU A 185 4.28 -9.15 14.15
CA LEU A 185 3.15 -9.96 14.63
C LEU A 185 3.01 -11.28 13.86
N LEU A 186 3.23 -11.31 12.54
CA LEU A 186 3.31 -12.58 11.79
C LEU A 186 4.47 -13.45 12.30
N ALA A 187 5.61 -12.83 12.59
CA ALA A 187 6.77 -13.51 13.15
C ALA A 187 6.53 -14.01 14.59
N ALA A 188 5.56 -13.45 15.32
CA ALA A 188 5.18 -13.90 16.65
C ALA A 188 4.16 -15.07 16.67
N GLN A 189 3.38 -15.25 15.60
CA GLN A 189 2.27 -16.23 15.54
C GLN A 189 2.72 -17.69 15.50
N GLY A 190 2.09 -18.56 16.29
CA GLY A 190 2.26 -20.02 16.16
C GLY A 190 1.85 -20.52 14.77
N ARG A 191 2.64 -21.43 14.18
CA ARG A 191 2.35 -22.05 12.87
C ARG A 191 1.24 -23.09 13.00
N GLU A 192 0.64 -23.51 11.90
CA GLU A 192 -0.38 -24.58 11.92
C GLU A 192 0.19 -25.88 12.47
N ALA A 193 1.42 -26.21 12.10
CA ALA A 193 2.14 -27.37 12.62
C ALA A 193 2.45 -27.28 14.13
N GLU A 194 2.31 -26.11 14.75
CA GLU A 194 2.57 -25.86 16.18
C GLU A 194 1.29 -25.79 17.00
N GLN A 195 0.11 -25.89 16.36
CA GLN A 195 -1.17 -25.83 17.05
C GLN A 195 -1.45 -27.14 17.79
N SER A 196 -1.89 -27.00 19.04
CA SER A 196 -2.35 -28.09 19.91
C SER A 196 -3.84 -27.92 20.21
N PRO A 197 -4.53 -28.91 20.78
CA PRO A 197 -5.95 -28.77 21.16
C PRO A 197 -6.22 -27.57 22.08
N SER A 198 -5.25 -27.17 22.90
CA SER A 198 -5.26 -25.95 23.72
C SER A 198 -4.50 -24.79 23.06
N GLY A 199 -4.63 -24.62 21.74
CA GLY A 199 -3.86 -23.69 20.90
C GLY A 199 -3.83 -22.23 21.38
N ASP A 200 -3.10 -21.37 20.67
CA ASP A 200 -2.91 -19.96 21.07
C ASP A 200 -4.09 -19.02 20.69
N GLY A 201 -5.24 -19.58 20.30
CA GLY A 201 -6.40 -18.83 19.83
C GLY A 201 -6.96 -17.82 20.83
N ALA A 202 -7.02 -18.18 22.12
CA ALA A 202 -7.49 -17.25 23.16
C ALA A 202 -6.57 -16.04 23.30
N LEU A 203 -5.25 -16.26 23.27
CA LEU A 203 -4.26 -15.19 23.29
C LEU A 203 -4.44 -14.26 22.08
N TRP A 204 -4.45 -14.82 20.87
CA TRP A 204 -4.57 -14.02 19.65
C TRP A 204 -5.91 -13.30 19.52
N ARG A 205 -6.98 -13.84 20.13
CA ARG A 205 -8.26 -13.11 20.26
C ARG A 205 -8.07 -11.83 21.06
N TRP A 206 -7.42 -11.92 22.22
CA TRP A 206 -7.14 -10.76 23.07
C TRP A 206 -6.14 -9.80 22.43
N VAL A 207 -5.11 -10.29 21.72
CA VAL A 207 -4.21 -9.43 20.94
C VAL A 207 -4.96 -8.67 19.86
N THR A 208 -5.83 -9.34 19.09
CA THR A 208 -6.65 -8.71 18.05
C THR A 208 -7.56 -7.63 18.63
N LEU A 209 -8.26 -7.92 19.73
CA LEU A 209 -9.11 -6.94 20.40
C LEU A 209 -8.30 -5.81 21.04
N GLY A 210 -7.10 -6.11 21.56
CA GLY A 210 -6.19 -5.12 22.14
C GLY A 210 -5.70 -4.12 21.09
N ILE A 211 -5.27 -4.59 19.92
CA ILE A 211 -4.86 -3.72 18.81
C ILE A 211 -6.04 -2.87 18.32
N GLY A 212 -7.22 -3.47 18.17
CA GLY A 212 -8.42 -2.75 17.77
C GLY A 212 -8.89 -1.72 18.81
N GLY A 213 -8.81 -2.06 20.09
CA GLY A 213 -9.09 -1.14 21.20
C GLY A 213 -8.07 -0.01 21.28
N LEU A 214 -6.78 -0.29 21.05
CA LEU A 214 -5.73 0.72 20.94
C LEU A 214 -6.01 1.65 19.75
N PHE A 215 -6.36 1.12 18.59
CA PHE A 215 -6.69 1.93 17.41
C PHE A 215 -7.88 2.88 17.66
N ALA A 216 -8.94 2.38 18.31
CA ALA A 216 -10.08 3.20 18.71
C ALA A 216 -9.70 4.26 19.75
N LEU A 217 -8.88 3.89 20.75
CA LEU A 217 -8.38 4.81 21.76
C LEU A 217 -7.53 5.92 21.16
N LEU A 218 -6.59 5.56 20.27
CA LEU A 218 -5.77 6.54 19.55
C LEU A 218 -6.66 7.49 18.77
N THR A 219 -7.63 6.98 18.00
CA THR A 219 -8.57 7.84 17.25
C THR A 219 -9.33 8.80 18.17
N LEU A 220 -9.78 8.34 19.34
CA LEU A 220 -10.47 9.19 20.30
C LEU A 220 -9.54 10.28 20.87
N ILE A 221 -8.31 9.92 21.23
CA ILE A 221 -7.30 10.87 21.71
C ILE A 221 -7.01 11.89 20.61
N SER A 222 -6.79 11.46 19.36
CA SER A 222 -6.56 12.36 18.22
C SER A 222 -7.71 13.33 18.02
N LEU A 223 -8.96 12.86 18.10
CA LEU A 223 -10.13 13.74 17.97
C LEU A 223 -10.15 14.81 19.06
N ILE A 224 -9.82 14.45 20.30
CA ILE A 224 -9.77 15.40 21.42
C ILE A 224 -8.64 16.40 21.20
N THR A 225 -7.42 15.94 20.94
CA THR A 225 -6.24 16.81 20.76
C THR A 225 -6.40 17.71 19.52
N PHE A 226 -6.96 17.18 18.44
CA PHE A 226 -7.26 17.97 17.24
C PHE A 226 -8.23 19.11 17.56
N LEU A 227 -9.32 18.81 18.27
CA LEU A 227 -10.33 19.80 18.64
C LEU A 227 -9.81 20.85 19.63
N THR A 228 -8.85 20.52 20.50
CA THR A 228 -8.31 21.47 21.48
C THR A 228 -7.17 22.32 20.93
N ASP A 229 -6.34 21.77 20.02
CA ASP A 229 -5.05 22.39 19.70
C ASP A 229 -4.98 22.88 18.25
N ALA A 230 -5.60 22.17 17.31
CA ALA A 230 -5.46 22.43 15.87
C ALA A 230 -6.72 23.03 15.21
N ALA A 231 -7.91 22.74 15.75
CA ALA A 231 -9.17 23.16 15.17
C ALA A 231 -9.40 24.67 15.22
N GLU A 232 -8.82 25.40 16.19
CA GLU A 232 -9.02 26.86 16.34
C GLU A 232 -8.55 27.66 15.12
N GLY A 233 -7.57 27.15 14.37
CA GLY A 233 -7.03 27.81 13.17
C GLY A 233 -7.70 27.39 11.86
N LEU A 234 -8.70 26.51 11.90
CA LEU A 234 -9.33 25.94 10.72
C LEU A 234 -10.78 26.40 10.58
N GLU A 235 -11.23 26.55 9.33
CA GLU A 235 -12.64 26.75 9.04
C GLU A 235 -13.47 25.52 9.47
N TRP A 236 -14.77 25.73 9.72
CA TRP A 236 -15.64 24.68 10.28
C TRP A 236 -15.77 23.47 9.35
N GLU A 237 -15.74 23.66 8.04
CA GLU A 237 -15.83 22.58 7.06
C GLU A 237 -14.54 21.74 7.00
N GLN A 238 -13.37 22.36 7.15
CA GLN A 238 -12.08 21.66 7.24
C GLN A 238 -11.99 20.87 8.56
N THR A 239 -12.45 21.48 9.65
CA THR A 239 -12.58 20.83 10.96
C THR A 239 -13.48 19.59 10.85
N THR A 240 -14.64 19.74 10.22
CA THR A 240 -15.59 18.63 10.01
C THR A 240 -15.00 17.56 9.10
N TYR A 241 -14.27 17.95 8.04
CA TYR A 241 -13.61 17.02 7.12
C TYR A 241 -12.63 16.11 7.85
N LEU A 242 -11.74 16.66 8.70
CA LEU A 242 -10.76 15.88 9.45
C LEU A 242 -11.42 14.93 10.46
N ILE A 243 -12.48 15.38 11.14
CA ILE A 243 -13.26 14.51 12.03
C ILE A 243 -13.88 13.34 11.26
N VAL A 244 -14.52 13.61 10.12
CA VAL A 244 -15.14 12.57 9.29
C VAL A 244 -14.07 11.62 8.73
N ALA A 245 -12.91 12.11 8.34
CA ALA A 245 -11.78 11.31 7.88
C ALA A 245 -11.28 10.34 8.97
N MET A 246 -11.08 10.81 10.20
CA MET A 246 -10.70 9.96 11.34
C MET A 246 -11.76 8.89 11.63
N LEU A 247 -13.04 9.27 11.63
CA LEU A 247 -14.16 8.34 11.84
C LEU A 247 -14.29 7.33 10.70
N PHE A 248 -13.96 7.71 9.47
CA PHE A 248 -13.93 6.82 8.32
C PHE A 248 -12.88 5.71 8.49
N PHE A 249 -11.65 6.06 8.85
CA PHE A 249 -10.61 5.06 9.13
C PHE A 249 -10.97 4.17 10.32
N LEU A 250 -11.58 4.75 11.36
CA LEU A 250 -12.12 3.97 12.47
C LEU A 250 -13.18 2.97 12.01
N ALA A 251 -14.13 3.40 11.18
CA ALA A 251 -15.20 2.54 10.67
C ALA A 251 -14.65 1.41 9.78
N LEU A 252 -13.64 1.68 8.95
CA LEU A 252 -12.99 0.67 8.10
C LEU A 252 -12.39 -0.48 8.91
N ALA A 253 -11.84 -0.20 10.10
CA ALA A 253 -11.27 -1.23 10.98
C ALA A 253 -12.29 -1.83 11.94
N ALA A 254 -13.13 -1.00 12.56
CA ALA A 254 -14.05 -1.40 13.63
C ALA A 254 -15.19 -2.31 13.14
N LEU A 255 -15.71 -2.09 11.93
CA LEU A 255 -16.81 -2.90 11.40
C LEU A 255 -16.40 -4.37 11.15
N PRO A 256 -15.30 -4.67 10.43
CA PRO A 256 -14.81 -6.04 10.32
C PRO A 256 -14.39 -6.62 11.67
N LEU A 257 -13.74 -5.84 12.54
CA LEU A 257 -13.35 -6.29 13.87
C LEU A 257 -14.55 -6.70 14.72
N TRP A 258 -15.65 -5.97 14.65
CA TRP A 258 -16.89 -6.32 15.34
C TRP A 258 -17.47 -7.65 14.85
N GLY A 259 -17.33 -7.95 13.55
CA GLY A 259 -17.66 -9.26 12.99
C GLY A 259 -16.74 -10.37 13.49
N VAL A 260 -15.43 -10.12 13.52
CA VAL A 260 -14.42 -11.04 14.08
C VAL A 260 -14.70 -11.33 15.55
N PHE A 261 -15.05 -10.33 16.36
CA PHE A 261 -15.42 -10.50 17.76
C PHE A 261 -16.62 -11.43 17.95
N ARG A 262 -17.59 -11.37 17.04
CA ARG A 262 -18.77 -12.26 16.99
C ARG A 262 -18.47 -13.66 16.44
N GLY A 263 -17.23 -13.92 16.01
CA GLY A 263 -16.80 -15.20 15.45
C GLY A 263 -17.24 -15.42 14.01
N ASP A 264 -17.50 -14.36 13.24
CA ASP A 264 -17.86 -14.44 11.82
C ASP A 264 -16.58 -14.57 10.95
N ALA A 265 -16.40 -15.74 10.34
CA ALA A 265 -15.27 -16.01 9.45
C ALA A 265 -15.23 -15.09 8.22
N ALA A 266 -16.39 -14.67 7.70
CA ALA A 266 -16.44 -13.82 6.52
C ALA A 266 -15.90 -12.41 6.80
N TRP A 267 -16.22 -11.86 7.98
CA TRP A 267 -15.65 -10.58 8.42
C TRP A 267 -14.15 -10.66 8.70
N ARG A 268 -13.63 -11.83 9.12
CA ARG A 268 -12.19 -12.05 9.20
C ARG A 268 -11.53 -11.89 7.83
N ASP A 269 -12.07 -12.53 6.79
CA ASP A 269 -11.52 -12.41 5.43
C ASP A 269 -11.59 -10.97 4.90
N VAL A 270 -12.69 -10.26 5.18
CA VAL A 270 -12.80 -8.83 4.84
C VAL A 270 -11.75 -8.01 5.58
N LEU A 271 -11.52 -8.26 6.87
CA LEU A 271 -10.47 -7.57 7.64
C LEU A 271 -9.08 -7.82 7.05
N LEU A 272 -8.79 -9.03 6.55
CA LEU A 272 -7.54 -9.31 5.85
C LEU A 272 -7.39 -8.49 4.57
N LEU A 273 -8.48 -8.35 3.80
CA LEU A 273 -8.48 -7.51 2.61
C LEU A 273 -8.30 -6.02 2.96
N VAL A 274 -8.89 -5.55 4.05
CA VAL A 274 -8.68 -4.18 4.56
C VAL A 274 -7.22 -3.99 5.00
N GLY A 275 -6.59 -5.00 5.60
CA GLY A 275 -5.14 -5.00 5.89
C GLY A 275 -4.28 -4.91 4.63
N LEU A 276 -4.65 -5.61 3.55
CA LEU A 276 -3.99 -5.50 2.25
C LEU A 276 -4.14 -4.10 1.65
N VAL A 277 -5.35 -3.53 1.71
CA VAL A 277 -5.62 -2.15 1.29
C VAL A 277 -4.73 -1.18 2.05
N ALA A 278 -4.63 -1.33 3.38
CA ALA A 278 -3.79 -0.46 4.20
C ALA A 278 -2.30 -0.55 3.85
N LEU A 279 -1.77 -1.75 3.59
CA LEU A 279 -0.40 -1.90 3.09
C LEU A 279 -0.22 -1.23 1.72
N PHE A 280 -1.19 -1.37 0.82
CA PHE A 280 -1.12 -0.75 -0.50
C PHE A 280 -1.16 0.78 -0.44
N VAL A 281 -2.00 1.35 0.45
CA VAL A 281 -2.00 2.80 0.73
C VAL A 281 -0.66 3.24 1.30
N GLY A 282 -0.04 2.46 2.20
CA GLY A 282 1.31 2.74 2.69
C GLY A 282 2.35 2.80 1.57
N VAL A 283 2.23 1.96 0.53
CA VAL A 283 3.09 2.05 -0.66
C VAL A 283 2.84 3.34 -1.45
N TRP A 284 1.58 3.78 -1.56
CA TRP A 284 1.26 5.05 -2.22
C TRP A 284 1.94 6.22 -1.54
N GLN A 285 1.86 6.30 -0.20
CA GLN A 285 2.45 7.38 0.57
C GLN A 285 3.95 7.55 0.31
N LEU A 286 4.68 6.47 0.06
CA LEU A 286 6.12 6.51 -0.22
C LEU A 286 6.48 7.04 -1.61
N SER A 287 5.53 7.03 -2.55
CA SER A 287 5.75 7.43 -3.95
C SER A 287 5.01 8.71 -4.33
N ALA A 288 4.32 9.33 -3.39
CA ALA A 288 3.34 10.37 -3.63
C ALA A 288 3.92 11.78 -3.40
N GLU A 289 5.18 12.02 -3.77
CA GLU A 289 5.96 13.25 -3.55
C GLU A 289 5.11 14.51 -3.38
N GLY A 290 5.02 15.02 -2.15
CA GLY A 290 4.28 16.25 -1.81
C GLY A 290 2.76 16.14 -1.68
N THR A 291 2.11 15.10 -2.23
CA THR A 291 0.65 14.90 -2.16
C THR A 291 0.21 14.05 -0.97
N MET A 292 1.01 13.07 -0.55
CA MET A 292 0.73 12.30 0.66
C MET A 292 1.99 12.22 1.49
N ASN A 293 1.86 12.55 2.77
CA ASN A 293 2.97 12.40 3.71
C ASN A 293 3.13 10.93 4.09
N ASP A 294 4.38 10.48 4.15
CA ASP A 294 4.84 9.17 4.59
C ASP A 294 5.19 9.12 6.09
N ALA A 295 5.16 10.27 6.75
CA ALA A 295 5.05 10.43 8.20
C ALA A 295 4.08 11.57 8.55
N TRP A 296 3.37 11.47 9.67
CA TRP A 296 2.33 12.45 10.02
C TRP A 296 2.17 12.63 11.54
N SER A 297 1.55 13.76 11.90
CA SER A 297 1.15 14.04 13.28
C SER A 297 -0.07 13.21 13.69
N LEU A 298 0.09 12.47 14.79
CA LEU A 298 -0.97 11.65 15.37
C LEU A 298 -2.04 12.52 16.04
N SER A 299 -1.68 13.69 16.56
CA SER A 299 -2.64 14.63 17.17
C SER A 299 -3.54 15.30 16.15
N THR A 300 -3.05 15.53 14.92
CA THR A 300 -3.78 16.26 13.87
C THR A 300 -4.56 15.34 12.94
N PHE A 301 -3.97 14.22 12.51
CA PHE A 301 -4.58 13.33 11.49
C PHE A 301 -5.01 11.97 12.06
N GLY A 302 -4.66 11.69 13.31
CA GLY A 302 -4.95 10.43 13.97
C GLY A 302 -4.21 9.23 13.41
N PRO A 303 -4.58 8.00 13.83
CA PRO A 303 -3.83 6.79 13.48
C PRO A 303 -3.99 6.35 12.02
N GLN A 304 -4.88 6.98 11.24
CA GLN A 304 -5.17 6.63 9.84
C GLN A 304 -5.28 5.11 9.64
N LEU A 305 -4.40 4.49 8.84
CA LEU A 305 -4.38 3.04 8.58
C LEU A 305 -3.23 2.30 9.30
N ILE A 306 -2.46 2.96 10.17
CA ILE A 306 -1.17 2.47 10.67
C ILE A 306 -1.24 1.12 11.41
N LEU A 307 -2.32 0.87 12.17
CA LEU A 307 -2.51 -0.37 12.93
C LEU A 307 -3.36 -1.41 12.19
N VAL A 308 -3.90 -1.08 11.02
CA VAL A 308 -4.88 -1.92 10.32
C VAL A 308 -4.24 -3.22 9.79
N PRO A 309 -3.03 -3.22 9.20
CA PRO A 309 -2.35 -4.46 8.82
C PRO A 309 -1.98 -5.33 10.02
N ALA A 310 -1.55 -4.73 11.13
CA ALA A 310 -1.26 -5.43 12.37
C ALA A 310 -2.52 -6.11 12.95
N LEU A 311 -3.65 -5.40 12.93
CA LEU A 311 -4.96 -5.91 13.33
C LEU A 311 -5.40 -7.09 12.44
N ALA A 312 -5.25 -6.95 11.13
CA ALA A 312 -5.57 -7.98 10.15
C ALA A 312 -4.71 -9.25 10.36
N VAL A 313 -3.40 -9.08 10.52
CA VAL A 313 -2.46 -10.16 10.84
C VAL A 313 -2.89 -10.88 12.11
N ALA A 314 -3.14 -10.14 13.20
CA ALA A 314 -3.56 -10.74 14.48
C ALA A 314 -4.84 -11.59 14.34
N ALA A 315 -5.82 -11.10 13.58
CA ALA A 315 -7.05 -11.84 13.28
C ALA A 315 -6.83 -13.08 12.39
N ALA A 316 -5.74 -13.12 11.63
CA ALA A 316 -5.33 -14.23 10.75
C ALA A 316 -4.67 -15.40 11.50
N ALA A 317 -4.38 -15.25 12.79
CA ALA A 317 -3.61 -16.23 13.56
C ALA A 317 -4.22 -17.65 13.44
N PRO A 318 -3.41 -18.69 13.16
CA PRO A 318 -3.93 -20.05 12.97
C PRO A 318 -4.75 -20.57 14.15
N GLY A 319 -4.37 -20.20 15.38
CA GLY A 319 -5.11 -20.58 16.60
C GLY A 319 -6.55 -20.06 16.66
N LEU A 320 -6.90 -19.01 15.92
CA LEU A 320 -8.27 -18.47 15.87
C LEU A 320 -9.22 -19.23 14.95
N ARG A 321 -8.72 -20.14 14.10
CA ARG A 321 -9.57 -20.83 13.10
C ARG A 321 -10.70 -21.63 13.72
N ALA A 322 -10.44 -22.27 14.85
CA ALA A 322 -11.42 -23.09 15.57
C ALA A 322 -12.53 -22.26 16.24
N THR A 323 -12.29 -20.98 16.51
CA THR A 323 -13.28 -20.08 17.11
C THR A 323 -14.27 -19.46 16.11
N TYR A 324 -13.97 -19.51 14.81
CA TYR A 324 -14.86 -18.95 13.80
C TYR A 324 -15.98 -19.91 13.40
N ARG A 325 -17.17 -19.37 13.22
CA ARG A 325 -18.31 -20.09 12.64
C ARG A 325 -18.11 -20.21 11.14
N HIS A 326 -17.79 -21.41 10.68
CA HIS A 326 -17.65 -21.70 9.26
C HIS A 326 -19.00 -22.07 8.66
N THR A 327 -19.46 -21.30 7.69
CA THR A 327 -20.53 -21.75 6.80
C THR A 327 -19.87 -22.62 5.73
N PRO A 328 -20.36 -23.83 5.44
CA PRO A 328 -19.73 -24.69 4.43
C PRO A 328 -20.06 -24.21 3.01
N GLY A 329 -19.25 -24.65 2.04
CA GLY A 329 -19.61 -24.59 0.62
C GLY A 329 -19.52 -23.20 -0.02
N ALA A 330 -20.39 -22.94 -0.99
CA ALA A 330 -20.41 -21.68 -1.73
C ALA A 330 -21.08 -20.54 -0.93
N ALA A 331 -21.94 -20.87 0.03
CA ALA A 331 -22.61 -19.93 0.91
C ALA A 331 -21.63 -19.06 1.73
N TYR A 332 -20.47 -19.62 2.10
CA TYR A 332 -19.38 -18.88 2.73
C TYR A 332 -18.93 -17.68 1.89
N TRP A 333 -18.62 -17.93 0.63
CA TRP A 333 -18.06 -16.95 -0.29
C TRP A 333 -19.07 -15.88 -0.69
N SER A 334 -20.35 -16.25 -0.83
CA SER A 334 -21.42 -15.25 -0.95
C SER A 334 -21.54 -14.38 0.31
N GLY A 335 -21.34 -14.97 1.50
CA GLY A 335 -21.29 -14.21 2.76
C GLY A 335 -20.13 -13.21 2.77
N VAL A 336 -18.93 -13.63 2.38
CA VAL A 336 -17.75 -12.77 2.23
C VAL A 336 -18.03 -11.63 1.26
N GLY A 337 -18.57 -11.93 0.08
CA GLY A 337 -18.93 -10.91 -0.92
C GLY A 337 -19.96 -9.91 -0.40
N ALA A 338 -20.97 -10.37 0.35
CA ALA A 338 -21.96 -9.47 0.95
C ALA A 338 -21.34 -8.52 1.98
N ARG A 339 -20.37 -8.98 2.79
CA ARG A 339 -19.64 -8.12 3.75
C ARG A 339 -18.70 -7.13 3.06
N MET A 340 -18.09 -7.53 1.96
CA MET A 340 -17.31 -6.60 1.11
C MET A 340 -18.18 -5.45 0.60
N LEU A 341 -19.37 -5.77 0.07
CA LEU A 341 -20.33 -4.78 -0.42
C LEU A 341 -20.87 -3.89 0.70
N GLU A 342 -21.06 -4.42 1.91
CA GLU A 342 -21.39 -3.62 3.11
C GLU A 342 -20.31 -2.58 3.42
N LEU A 343 -19.04 -2.96 3.38
CA LEU A 343 -17.96 -2.02 3.65
C LEU A 343 -17.82 -0.97 2.54
N VAL A 344 -17.99 -1.36 1.27
CA VAL A 344 -17.98 -0.41 0.14
C VAL A 344 -19.11 0.61 0.25
N MET A 345 -20.30 0.22 0.71
CA MET A 345 -21.38 1.19 0.98
C MET A 345 -20.98 2.21 2.07
N VAL A 346 -20.30 1.78 3.12
CA VAL A 346 -19.79 2.67 4.17
C VAL A 346 -18.72 3.61 3.62
N THR A 347 -17.80 3.09 2.81
CA THR A 347 -16.78 3.89 2.11
C THR A 347 -17.40 4.93 1.19
N ALA A 348 -18.41 4.54 0.39
CA ALA A 348 -19.11 5.46 -0.49
C ALA A 348 -19.86 6.55 0.29
N ALA A 349 -20.52 6.19 1.40
CA ALA A 349 -21.22 7.15 2.24
C ALA A 349 -20.27 8.16 2.90
N ALA A 350 -19.12 7.70 3.40
CA ALA A 350 -18.08 8.59 3.92
C ALA A 350 -17.52 9.50 2.82
N GLY A 351 -17.23 8.94 1.63
CA GLY A 351 -16.80 9.70 0.46
C GLY A 351 -17.79 10.80 0.08
N VAL A 352 -19.09 10.50 0.03
CA VAL A 352 -20.13 11.51 -0.23
C VAL A 352 -20.04 12.68 0.75
N VAL A 353 -19.93 12.40 2.06
CA VAL A 353 -19.83 13.45 3.09
C VAL A 353 -18.55 14.28 2.91
N LEU A 354 -17.41 13.62 2.71
CA LEU A 354 -16.11 14.28 2.55
C LEU A 354 -16.07 15.17 1.31
N TYR A 355 -16.60 14.71 0.17
CA TYR A 355 -16.62 15.51 -1.05
C TYR A 355 -17.64 16.65 -0.99
N VAL A 356 -18.74 16.51 -0.24
CA VAL A 356 -19.63 17.66 0.05
C VAL A 356 -18.89 18.72 0.87
N LEU A 357 -18.15 18.32 1.90
CA LEU A 357 -17.34 19.25 2.71
C LEU A 357 -16.23 19.91 1.88
N SER A 358 -15.57 19.14 1.01
CA SER A 358 -14.54 19.65 0.08
C SER A 358 -15.11 20.71 -0.88
N ILE A 359 -16.30 20.49 -1.45
CA ILE A 359 -16.97 21.47 -2.33
C ILE A 359 -17.27 22.77 -1.58
N ILE A 360 -17.61 22.69 -0.30
CA ILE A 360 -17.89 23.87 0.52
C ILE A 360 -16.60 24.65 0.79
N GLY A 361 -15.55 23.97 1.25
CA GLY A 361 -14.33 24.60 1.78
C GLY A 361 -13.25 24.96 0.77
N VAL A 362 -13.27 24.39 -0.42
CA VAL A 362 -12.28 24.67 -1.48
C VAL A 362 -13.01 25.30 -2.66
N GLU A 363 -12.58 26.48 -3.10
CA GLU A 363 -13.15 27.17 -4.26
C GLU A 363 -12.56 26.64 -5.58
N ASP A 364 -11.25 26.39 -5.57
CA ASP A 364 -10.52 25.75 -6.66
C ASP A 364 -10.87 24.25 -6.71
N GLY A 365 -10.98 23.68 -7.91
CA GLY A 365 -11.29 22.25 -8.06
C GLY A 365 -12.72 21.82 -7.70
N ARG A 366 -13.66 22.72 -7.36
CA ARG A 366 -15.08 22.37 -7.07
C ARG A 366 -15.73 21.50 -8.14
N GLY A 367 -15.45 21.79 -9.42
CA GLY A 367 -15.96 21.00 -10.55
C GLY A 367 -15.53 19.53 -10.46
N LEU A 368 -14.28 19.27 -10.11
CA LEU A 368 -13.75 17.91 -9.95
C LEU A 368 -14.38 17.23 -8.74
N ALA A 369 -14.49 17.93 -7.62
CA ALA A 369 -15.13 17.40 -6.41
C ALA A 369 -16.61 17.04 -6.66
N ILE A 370 -17.35 17.82 -7.45
CA ILE A 370 -18.71 17.48 -7.89
C ILE A 370 -18.74 16.21 -8.73
N VAL A 371 -17.79 16.04 -9.66
CA VAL A 371 -17.71 14.82 -10.48
C VAL A 371 -17.46 13.61 -9.58
N VAL A 372 -16.47 13.67 -8.69
CA VAL A 372 -16.17 12.55 -7.78
C VAL A 372 -17.34 12.26 -6.84
N LEU A 373 -18.04 13.29 -6.33
CA LEU A 373 -19.26 13.13 -5.55
C LEU A 373 -20.32 12.32 -6.31
N VAL A 374 -20.56 12.62 -7.59
CA VAL A 374 -21.50 11.87 -8.43
C VAL A 374 -21.04 10.41 -8.58
N LEU A 375 -19.75 10.17 -8.77
CA LEU A 375 -19.20 8.81 -8.84
C LEU A 375 -19.37 8.05 -7.51
N MET A 376 -19.23 8.72 -6.35
CA MET A 376 -19.49 8.11 -5.04
C MET A 376 -20.97 7.73 -4.84
N LEU A 377 -21.91 8.52 -5.37
CA LEU A 377 -23.33 8.18 -5.35
C LEU A 377 -23.65 6.96 -6.23
N ILE A 378 -23.05 6.89 -7.42
CA ILE A 378 -23.16 5.72 -8.32
C ILE A 378 -22.59 4.47 -7.65
N LEU A 379 -21.43 4.62 -6.99
CA LEU A 379 -20.78 3.57 -6.23
C LEU A 379 -21.68 3.02 -5.11
N ALA A 380 -22.30 3.90 -4.32
CA ALA A 380 -23.22 3.52 -3.25
C ALA A 380 -24.41 2.69 -3.81
N LEU A 381 -24.97 3.11 -4.94
CA LEU A 381 -26.05 2.39 -5.63
C LEU A 381 -25.58 1.01 -6.12
N ALA A 382 -24.41 0.94 -6.78
CA ALA A 382 -23.86 -0.31 -7.28
C ALA A 382 -23.61 -1.32 -6.15
N ALA A 383 -23.05 -0.87 -5.03
CA ALA A 383 -22.82 -1.70 -3.85
C ALA A 383 -24.13 -2.19 -3.21
N LEU A 384 -25.13 -1.32 -3.10
CA LEU A 384 -26.46 -1.68 -2.58
C LEU A 384 -27.16 -2.71 -3.48
N VAL A 385 -27.14 -2.51 -4.80
CA VAL A 385 -27.73 -3.44 -5.78
C VAL A 385 -27.03 -4.79 -5.73
N GLY A 386 -25.69 -4.80 -5.77
CA GLY A 386 -24.89 -6.02 -5.66
C GLY A 386 -25.18 -6.78 -4.37
N ARG A 387 -25.26 -6.08 -3.24
CA ARG A 387 -25.53 -6.70 -1.93
C ARG A 387 -26.93 -7.31 -1.89
N ASN A 388 -27.93 -6.54 -2.30
CA ASN A 388 -29.32 -6.98 -2.27
C ASN A 388 -29.55 -8.17 -3.20
N ALA A 389 -28.91 -8.21 -4.36
CA ALA A 389 -28.93 -9.36 -5.25
C ALA A 389 -28.34 -10.61 -4.58
N LEU A 390 -27.13 -10.49 -4.02
CA LEU A 390 -26.40 -11.60 -3.42
C LEU A 390 -27.07 -12.16 -2.15
N VAL A 391 -27.71 -11.30 -1.35
CA VAL A 391 -28.44 -11.71 -0.13
C VAL A 391 -29.79 -12.34 -0.45
N ARG A 392 -30.49 -11.90 -1.51
CA ARG A 392 -31.78 -12.46 -1.91
C ARG A 392 -31.63 -13.87 -2.50
N ASP A 393 -30.68 -14.03 -3.40
CA ASP A 393 -30.36 -15.32 -4.01
C ASP A 393 -28.85 -15.38 -4.31
N PRO A 394 -28.07 -16.13 -3.52
CA PRO A 394 -26.63 -16.23 -3.71
C PRO A 394 -26.19 -16.79 -5.05
N ASN A 395 -26.99 -17.63 -5.71
CA ASN A 395 -26.64 -18.22 -6.99
C ASN A 395 -26.97 -17.27 -8.14
N ALA A 396 -28.21 -16.77 -8.19
CA ALA A 396 -28.66 -15.87 -9.25
C ALA A 396 -28.06 -14.46 -9.12
N GLY A 397 -27.93 -13.95 -7.89
CA GLY A 397 -27.40 -12.62 -7.59
C GLY A 397 -25.87 -12.51 -7.71
N ARG A 398 -25.16 -13.63 -7.82
CA ARG A 398 -23.70 -13.70 -7.95
C ARG A 398 -23.17 -12.89 -9.13
N ALA A 399 -23.78 -13.04 -10.30
CA ALA A 399 -23.34 -12.34 -11.50
C ALA A 399 -23.48 -10.82 -11.35
N ILE A 400 -24.56 -10.35 -10.73
CA ILE A 400 -24.79 -8.92 -10.44
C ILE A 400 -23.72 -8.40 -9.47
N ALA A 401 -23.38 -9.15 -8.43
CA ALA A 401 -22.33 -8.77 -7.49
C ALA A 401 -20.94 -8.71 -8.15
N VAL A 402 -20.64 -9.61 -9.09
CA VAL A 402 -19.41 -9.57 -9.89
C VAL A 402 -19.38 -8.34 -10.81
N VAL A 403 -20.50 -8.02 -11.47
CA VAL A 403 -20.63 -6.80 -12.28
C VAL A 403 -20.42 -5.55 -11.41
N ALA A 404 -20.99 -5.51 -10.20
CA ALA A 404 -20.73 -4.43 -9.25
C ALA A 404 -19.23 -4.32 -8.90
N GLY A 405 -18.54 -5.45 -8.70
CA GLY A 405 -17.08 -5.46 -8.55
C GLY A 405 -16.33 -4.87 -9.74
N GLY A 406 -16.77 -5.16 -10.97
CA GLY A 406 -16.24 -4.53 -12.18
C GLY A 406 -16.47 -3.02 -12.23
N VAL A 407 -17.64 -2.56 -11.79
CA VAL A 407 -17.94 -1.11 -11.63
C VAL A 407 -17.01 -0.48 -10.60
N PHE A 408 -16.68 -1.15 -9.50
CA PHE A 408 -15.74 -0.61 -8.50
C PHE A 408 -14.34 -0.41 -9.08
N ILE A 409 -13.84 -1.40 -9.83
CA ILE A 409 -12.56 -1.29 -10.53
C ILE A 409 -12.57 -0.09 -11.48
N LEU A 410 -13.60 0.00 -12.33
CA LEU A 410 -13.73 1.08 -13.30
C LEU A 410 -13.78 2.46 -12.61
N LEU A 411 -14.65 2.60 -11.60
CA LEU A 411 -14.80 3.86 -10.87
C LEU A 411 -13.53 4.23 -10.09
N GLY A 412 -12.84 3.26 -9.49
CA GLY A 412 -11.55 3.50 -8.83
C GLY A 412 -10.50 4.06 -9.80
N ILE A 413 -10.38 3.49 -11.00
CA ILE A 413 -9.47 4.00 -12.04
C ILE A 413 -9.90 5.40 -12.49
N VAL A 414 -11.19 5.62 -12.74
CA VAL A 414 -11.71 6.91 -13.20
C VAL A 414 -11.48 8.00 -12.14
N VAL A 415 -11.76 7.73 -10.87
CA VAL A 415 -11.49 8.67 -9.77
C VAL A 415 -9.99 8.96 -9.67
N ALA A 416 -9.14 7.93 -9.71
CA ALA A 416 -7.69 8.12 -9.69
C ALA A 416 -7.19 8.97 -10.89
N ALA A 417 -7.73 8.75 -12.08
CA ALA A 417 -7.38 9.51 -13.28
C ALA A 417 -7.85 10.96 -13.20
N ILE A 418 -9.06 11.21 -12.68
CA ILE A 418 -9.60 12.57 -12.52
C ILE A 418 -8.78 13.36 -11.50
N LEU A 419 -8.48 12.76 -10.34
CA LEU A 419 -7.70 13.43 -9.30
C LEU A 419 -6.24 13.60 -9.73
N GLY A 420 -5.63 12.60 -10.37
CA GLY A 420 -4.23 12.65 -10.79
C GLY A 420 -3.95 13.52 -12.03
N ALA A 421 -4.95 13.84 -12.84
CA ALA A 421 -4.79 14.72 -14.00
C ALA A 421 -4.99 16.21 -13.67
N SER A 422 -5.34 16.54 -12.43
CA SER A 422 -5.68 17.89 -12.03
C SER A 422 -4.52 18.54 -11.25
N ASP A 423 -4.01 19.64 -11.79
CA ASP A 423 -3.01 20.47 -11.08
C ASP A 423 -3.61 21.15 -9.84
N ASP A 424 -4.94 21.32 -9.79
CA ASP A 424 -5.68 21.94 -8.69
C ASP A 424 -6.08 20.94 -7.58
N ALA A 425 -5.78 19.64 -7.73
CA ALA A 425 -6.25 18.60 -6.80
C ALA A 425 -5.11 18.02 -5.96
N PHE A 426 -5.26 18.12 -4.64
CA PHE A 426 -4.38 17.43 -3.70
C PHE A 426 -4.97 16.05 -3.37
N VAL A 427 -4.24 14.98 -3.69
CA VAL A 427 -4.70 13.60 -3.41
C VAL A 427 -4.44 13.27 -1.94
N ALA A 428 -5.48 13.27 -1.11
CA ALA A 428 -5.32 12.95 0.30
C ALA A 428 -5.21 11.43 0.53
N VAL A 429 -4.69 11.04 1.70
CA VAL A 429 -4.64 9.63 2.13
C VAL A 429 -6.04 8.99 2.13
N VAL A 430 -7.08 9.78 2.40
CA VAL A 430 -8.47 9.31 2.35
C VAL A 430 -8.89 8.94 0.92
N ASP A 431 -8.49 9.72 -0.08
CA ASP A 431 -8.78 9.43 -1.49
C ASP A 431 -8.05 8.16 -1.93
N ALA A 432 -6.76 8.05 -1.59
CA ALA A 432 -5.98 6.85 -1.84
C ALA A 432 -6.60 5.61 -1.18
N ALA A 433 -7.11 5.74 0.05
CA ALA A 433 -7.81 4.65 0.75
C ALA A 433 -9.12 4.27 0.05
N ILE A 434 -9.94 5.24 -0.37
CA ILE A 434 -11.17 4.97 -1.12
C ILE A 434 -10.86 4.26 -2.43
N ILE A 435 -9.96 4.80 -3.26
CA ILE A 435 -9.53 4.20 -4.54
C ILE A 435 -9.01 2.77 -4.32
N SER A 436 -8.19 2.57 -3.29
CA SER A 436 -7.62 1.27 -2.96
C SER A 436 -8.68 0.26 -2.51
N VAL A 437 -9.67 0.68 -1.72
CA VAL A 437 -10.83 -0.16 -1.39
C VAL A 437 -11.56 -0.58 -2.66
N LEU A 438 -11.85 0.36 -3.57
CA LEU A 438 -12.57 0.06 -4.81
C LEU A 438 -11.85 -0.95 -5.70
N TRP A 439 -10.55 -0.75 -5.91
CA TRP A 439 -9.72 -1.65 -6.69
C TRP A 439 -9.68 -3.05 -6.07
N TRP A 440 -9.23 -3.16 -4.82
CA TRP A 440 -9.00 -4.45 -4.18
C TRP A 440 -10.30 -5.20 -3.86
N PHE A 441 -11.38 -4.49 -3.50
CA PHE A 441 -12.68 -5.13 -3.25
C PHE A 441 -13.33 -5.55 -4.57
N GLY A 442 -13.19 -4.77 -5.64
CA GLY A 442 -13.67 -5.17 -6.96
C GLY A 442 -12.99 -6.44 -7.47
N VAL A 443 -11.66 -6.51 -7.36
CA VAL A 443 -10.87 -7.72 -7.70
C VAL A 443 -11.26 -8.89 -6.80
N ALA A 444 -11.35 -8.66 -5.48
CA ALA A 444 -11.70 -9.70 -4.53
C ALA A 444 -13.11 -10.25 -4.74
N LEU A 445 -14.09 -9.41 -5.07
CA LEU A 445 -15.45 -9.86 -5.42
C LEU A 445 -15.44 -10.78 -6.64
N PHE A 446 -14.69 -10.43 -7.68
CA PHE A 446 -14.52 -11.30 -8.85
C PHE A 446 -13.92 -12.64 -8.45
N VAL A 447 -12.83 -12.64 -7.69
CA VAL A 447 -12.11 -13.86 -7.29
C VAL A 447 -12.98 -14.73 -6.37
N VAL A 448 -13.49 -14.18 -5.29
CA VAL A 448 -14.24 -14.92 -4.26
C VAL A 448 -15.54 -15.51 -4.81
N LEU A 449 -16.20 -14.84 -5.75
CA LEU A 449 -17.46 -15.30 -6.30
C LEU A 449 -17.31 -16.19 -7.55
N THR A 450 -16.10 -16.44 -8.05
CA THR A 450 -15.92 -17.24 -9.28
C THR A 450 -14.85 -18.34 -9.17
N ALA A 451 -13.76 -18.10 -8.44
CA ALA A 451 -12.62 -19.00 -8.40
C ALA A 451 -12.78 -20.22 -7.48
N PRO A 452 -13.34 -20.10 -6.25
CA PRO A 452 -13.34 -21.20 -5.29
C PRO A 452 -13.99 -22.49 -5.83
N PRO A 453 -13.41 -23.67 -5.56
CA PRO A 453 -13.96 -24.94 -6.03
C PRO A 453 -15.39 -25.19 -5.56
N SER A 454 -15.73 -24.81 -4.31
CA SER A 454 -17.08 -24.96 -3.78
C SER A 454 -18.10 -24.12 -4.57
N VAL A 455 -17.74 -22.88 -4.93
CA VAL A 455 -18.58 -22.00 -5.75
C VAL A 455 -18.78 -22.59 -7.14
N ARG A 456 -17.72 -23.10 -7.78
CA ARG A 456 -17.82 -23.70 -9.11
C ARG A 456 -18.59 -25.02 -9.11
N ALA A 457 -18.48 -25.81 -8.04
CA ALA A 457 -19.19 -27.08 -7.91
C ALA A 457 -20.69 -26.89 -7.62
N GLU A 458 -21.06 -25.96 -6.74
CA GLU A 458 -22.45 -25.76 -6.32
C GLU A 458 -23.24 -24.84 -7.25
N TYR A 459 -22.63 -23.74 -7.71
CA TYR A 459 -23.32 -22.73 -8.53
C TYR A 459 -22.96 -22.82 -10.03
N GLY A 460 -22.04 -23.70 -10.42
CA GLY A 460 -21.59 -23.82 -11.80
C GLY A 460 -20.76 -22.62 -12.30
N PRO A 461 -20.29 -22.67 -13.56
CA PRO A 461 -19.56 -21.58 -14.18
C PRO A 461 -20.46 -20.36 -14.44
N VAL A 462 -19.93 -19.16 -14.28
CA VAL A 462 -20.61 -17.94 -14.68
C VAL A 462 -20.47 -17.78 -16.19
N GLY A 463 -21.58 -17.86 -16.93
CA GLY A 463 -21.59 -17.65 -18.38
C GLY A 463 -21.40 -16.17 -18.74
N ALA A 464 -20.73 -15.89 -19.86
CA ALA A 464 -20.52 -14.52 -20.36
C ALA A 464 -21.83 -13.73 -20.57
N SER A 465 -22.94 -14.41 -20.84
CA SER A 465 -24.27 -13.80 -20.96
C SER A 465 -24.83 -13.26 -19.63
N GLN A 466 -24.45 -13.85 -18.50
CA GLN A 466 -24.86 -13.38 -17.16
C GLN A 466 -24.01 -12.20 -16.66
N LEU A 467 -22.82 -12.00 -17.23
CA LEU A 467 -21.95 -10.87 -16.90
C LEU A 467 -22.28 -9.61 -17.73
N ASN A 468 -23.30 -9.68 -18.60
CA ASN A 468 -23.68 -8.58 -19.46
C ASN A 468 -24.65 -7.63 -18.72
N LEU A 469 -24.33 -6.33 -18.67
CA LEU A 469 -25.14 -5.30 -17.97
C LEU A 469 -26.61 -5.29 -18.39
N SER A 470 -26.89 -5.67 -19.65
CA SER A 470 -28.25 -5.77 -20.20
C SER A 470 -29.14 -6.77 -19.46
N SER A 471 -28.56 -7.78 -18.79
CA SER A 471 -29.28 -8.76 -17.97
C SER A 471 -29.64 -8.23 -16.57
N VAL A 472 -29.03 -7.12 -16.16
CA VAL A 472 -29.20 -6.49 -14.83
C VAL A 472 -30.30 -5.42 -14.83
N LEU A 473 -30.67 -4.89 -16.01
CA LEU A 473 -31.80 -3.98 -16.12
C LEU A 473 -33.14 -4.75 -16.06
N PRO A 474 -34.07 -4.36 -15.16
CA PRO A 474 -35.40 -4.97 -15.10
C PRO A 474 -36.16 -4.67 -16.40
N GLY A 475 -36.34 -5.69 -17.26
CA GLY A 475 -37.12 -5.58 -18.49
C GLY A 475 -36.65 -6.46 -19.66
N ASN A 476 -35.37 -6.87 -19.70
CA ASN A 476 -34.79 -7.57 -20.86
C ASN A 476 -34.44 -9.04 -20.60
N GLY A 477 -35.35 -9.79 -19.97
CA GLY A 477 -35.25 -11.23 -19.91
C GLY A 477 -35.47 -11.84 -21.29
N ASN A 478 -34.40 -12.12 -22.04
CA ASN A 478 -34.45 -13.03 -23.18
C ASN A 478 -34.89 -14.40 -22.66
N GLY A 479 -36.17 -14.71 -22.83
CA GLY A 479 -36.73 -16.01 -22.53
C GLY A 479 -36.14 -17.05 -23.47
N ALA A 480 -35.37 -17.98 -22.92
CA ALA A 480 -35.29 -19.37 -23.39
C ALA A 480 -34.34 -20.17 -22.49
N SER A 481 -34.92 -20.92 -21.55
CA SER A 481 -34.54 -22.32 -21.32
C SER A 481 -35.55 -22.96 -20.40
N THR A 482 -36.38 -23.82 -20.98
CA THR A 482 -37.16 -24.82 -20.25
C THR A 482 -36.18 -25.91 -19.80
N PRO A 483 -36.33 -26.48 -18.60
CA PRO A 483 -36.98 -27.79 -18.58
C PRO A 483 -37.93 -28.05 -17.39
N ALA A 484 -38.81 -29.01 -17.66
CA ALA A 484 -39.50 -29.91 -16.73
C ALA A 484 -40.79 -29.43 -16.05
N ALA A 485 -41.89 -30.02 -16.52
CA ALA A 485 -43.15 -30.13 -15.83
C ALA A 485 -43.09 -31.24 -14.75
N ALA A 486 -43.55 -30.91 -13.54
CA ALA A 486 -44.18 -31.74 -12.49
C ALA A 486 -43.94 -31.03 -11.13
N GLY A 487 -44.87 -30.80 -10.22
CA GLY A 487 -46.30 -31.03 -10.12
C GLY A 487 -46.85 -30.09 -9.02
N ALA A 488 -48.17 -29.99 -8.94
CA ALA A 488 -48.93 -28.96 -8.24
C ALA A 488 -48.71 -28.82 -6.72
N ALA A 489 -48.77 -27.57 -6.23
CA ALA A 489 -49.49 -27.20 -5.01
C ALA A 489 -49.76 -25.67 -4.99
N THR A 490 -50.89 -25.33 -4.39
CA THR A 490 -51.70 -24.11 -4.47
C THR A 490 -51.26 -22.92 -3.59
N GLY A 491 -51.64 -21.69 -4.02
CA GLY A 491 -51.65 -20.43 -3.25
C GLY A 491 -50.60 -19.44 -3.78
N VAL A 492 -50.84 -18.16 -4.06
CA VAL A 492 -51.84 -17.18 -3.63
C VAL A 492 -51.91 -16.10 -4.73
N ALA A 493 -53.09 -15.78 -5.23
CA ALA A 493 -53.29 -14.71 -6.22
C ALA A 493 -53.51 -13.36 -5.51
N THR A 494 -52.43 -12.66 -5.16
CA THR A 494 -52.48 -11.24 -4.76
C THR A 494 -51.35 -10.37 -5.34
N GLY A 495 -50.47 -10.90 -6.19
CA GLY A 495 -49.34 -10.14 -6.76
C GLY A 495 -49.58 -9.47 -8.13
N ALA A 496 -50.62 -9.89 -8.87
CA ALA A 496 -50.75 -9.49 -10.28
C ALA A 496 -51.28 -8.05 -10.50
N ALA A 497 -51.94 -7.45 -9.50
CA ALA A 497 -52.51 -6.11 -9.63
C ALA A 497 -51.50 -4.98 -9.39
N ALA A 498 -50.42 -5.23 -8.63
CA ALA A 498 -49.39 -4.23 -8.34
C ALA A 498 -48.38 -4.07 -9.50
N ALA A 499 -48.15 -5.11 -10.29
CA ALA A 499 -47.24 -5.09 -11.44
C ALA A 499 -47.78 -4.28 -12.64
N ALA A 500 -49.11 -4.25 -12.82
CA ALA A 500 -49.74 -3.51 -13.91
C ALA A 500 -49.74 -1.98 -13.68
N ALA A 501 -49.77 -1.53 -12.41
CA ALA A 501 -49.72 -0.11 -12.08
C ALA A 501 -48.32 0.51 -12.26
N GLY A 502 -47.26 -0.27 -12.05
CA GLY A 502 -45.87 0.18 -12.25
C GLY A 502 -45.48 0.33 -13.73
N ALA A 503 -46.00 -0.55 -14.60
CA ALA A 503 -45.70 -0.53 -16.04
C ALA A 503 -46.34 0.66 -16.78
N ALA A 504 -47.44 1.22 -16.26
CA ALA A 504 -48.10 2.38 -16.86
C ALA A 504 -47.40 3.71 -16.52
N ALA A 505 -46.62 3.77 -15.44
CA ALA A 505 -45.88 4.97 -15.01
C ALA A 505 -44.47 5.09 -15.64
N ALA A 506 -43.91 3.99 -16.18
CA ALA A 506 -42.56 3.95 -16.74
C ALA A 506 -42.43 4.51 -18.16
N ARG A 507 -43.47 4.36 -19.00
CA ARG A 507 -43.45 4.81 -20.40
C ARG A 507 -43.21 6.32 -20.61
N PRO A 508 -43.77 7.25 -19.80
CA PRO A 508 -43.46 8.67 -19.93
C PRO A 508 -42.08 9.07 -19.35
N ALA A 509 -41.42 8.19 -18.59
CA ALA A 509 -40.06 8.42 -18.07
C ALA A 509 -38.99 7.96 -19.06
N GLU A 510 -39.23 6.88 -19.81
CA GLU A 510 -38.34 6.39 -20.88
C GLU A 510 -38.20 7.40 -22.03
N ALA A 511 -39.32 8.00 -22.48
CA ALA A 511 -39.27 9.05 -23.52
C ALA A 511 -38.49 10.30 -23.09
N LYS A 512 -38.49 10.64 -21.78
CA LYS A 512 -37.70 11.77 -21.24
C LYS A 512 -36.22 11.43 -21.08
N ALA A 513 -35.86 10.15 -20.92
CA ALA A 513 -34.48 9.69 -20.82
C ALA A 513 -33.78 9.70 -22.19
N ASP A 514 -34.50 9.34 -23.26
CA ASP A 514 -33.99 9.41 -24.62
C ASP A 514 -33.75 10.87 -25.08
N ASP A 515 -34.68 11.78 -24.76
CA ASP A 515 -34.51 13.22 -25.01
C ASP A 515 -33.35 13.82 -24.20
N ALA A 516 -33.09 13.31 -22.98
CA ALA A 516 -31.98 13.73 -22.15
C ALA A 516 -30.63 13.22 -22.68
N LYS A 517 -30.60 12.02 -23.26
CA LYS A 517 -29.42 11.45 -23.91
C LYS A 517 -29.00 12.24 -25.16
N VAL A 518 -29.97 12.58 -26.02
CA VAL A 518 -29.70 13.40 -27.22
C VAL A 518 -29.22 14.81 -26.84
N LYS A 519 -29.76 15.40 -25.77
CA LYS A 519 -29.28 16.69 -25.24
C LYS A 519 -27.90 16.59 -24.57
N ALA A 520 -27.53 15.46 -23.99
CA ALA A 520 -26.23 15.25 -23.39
C ALA A 520 -25.14 15.06 -24.46
N GLU A 521 -25.44 14.33 -25.53
CA GLU A 521 -24.56 14.17 -26.69
C GLU A 521 -24.32 15.51 -27.40
N ALA A 522 -25.38 16.30 -27.64
CA ALA A 522 -25.25 17.64 -28.21
C ALA A 522 -24.42 18.61 -27.33
N LYS A 523 -24.51 18.49 -25.99
CA LYS A 523 -23.70 19.29 -25.06
C LYS A 523 -22.23 18.85 -25.02
N ALA A 524 -21.96 17.56 -25.23
CA ALA A 524 -20.60 17.05 -25.31
C ALA A 524 -19.89 17.53 -26.59
N ASP A 525 -20.61 17.57 -27.70
CA ASP A 525 -20.08 18.10 -28.97
C ASP A 525 -19.83 19.62 -28.89
N ASP A 526 -20.74 20.39 -28.27
CA ASP A 526 -20.55 21.82 -28.00
C ASP A 526 -19.36 22.09 -27.06
N ALA A 527 -19.14 21.23 -26.05
CA ALA A 527 -18.02 21.36 -25.13
C ALA A 527 -16.68 21.07 -25.84
N LYS A 528 -16.67 20.10 -26.75
CA LYS A 528 -15.49 19.77 -27.57
C LYS A 528 -15.14 20.91 -28.53
N ALA A 529 -16.14 21.50 -29.19
CA ALA A 529 -15.95 22.67 -30.04
C ALA A 529 -15.40 23.88 -29.27
N LYS A 530 -15.88 24.12 -28.04
CA LYS A 530 -15.36 25.20 -27.17
C LYS A 530 -13.94 24.94 -26.68
N ALA A 531 -13.58 23.68 -26.43
CA ALA A 531 -12.22 23.32 -26.04
C ALA A 531 -11.22 23.52 -27.19
N GLU A 532 -11.62 23.20 -28.42
CA GLU A 532 -10.79 23.46 -29.62
C GLU A 532 -10.65 24.97 -29.89
N ASP A 533 -11.72 25.76 -29.71
CA ASP A 533 -11.68 27.22 -29.86
C ASP A 533 -10.85 27.92 -28.77
N ALA A 534 -10.85 27.38 -27.55
CA ALA A 534 -10.01 27.85 -26.45
C ALA A 534 -8.52 27.53 -26.70
N LYS A 535 -8.22 26.36 -27.25
CA LYS A 535 -6.86 25.97 -27.63
C LYS A 535 -6.32 26.87 -28.76
N ALA A 536 -7.13 27.15 -29.78
CA ALA A 536 -6.76 28.06 -30.86
C ALA A 536 -6.46 29.48 -30.36
N LYS A 537 -7.24 30.00 -29.39
CA LYS A 537 -6.99 31.31 -28.77
C LYS A 537 -5.74 31.33 -27.89
N ALA A 538 -5.44 30.24 -27.19
CA ALA A 538 -4.22 30.10 -26.40
C ALA A 538 -2.97 30.08 -27.30
N ASP A 539 -3.05 29.36 -28.43
CA ASP A 539 -1.97 29.32 -29.42
C ASP A 539 -1.76 30.70 -30.08
N GLU A 540 -2.84 31.43 -30.39
CA GLU A 540 -2.74 32.79 -30.94
C GLU A 540 -2.17 33.81 -29.93
N ALA A 541 -2.52 33.66 -28.64
CA ALA A 541 -1.97 34.48 -27.55
C ALA A 541 -0.47 34.22 -27.34
N LYS A 542 -0.04 32.95 -27.47
CA LYS A 542 1.37 32.56 -27.39
C LYS A 542 2.19 33.16 -28.53
N VAL A 543 1.69 33.12 -29.76
CA VAL A 543 2.34 33.73 -30.93
C VAL A 543 2.44 35.25 -30.80
N LYS A 544 1.40 35.92 -30.26
CA LYS A 544 1.44 37.38 -29.99
C LYS A 544 2.43 37.73 -28.87
N ALA A 545 2.55 36.91 -27.84
CA ALA A 545 3.52 37.10 -26.76
C ALA A 545 4.96 36.93 -27.24
N GLU A 546 5.22 35.95 -28.10
CA GLU A 546 6.54 35.71 -28.71
C GLU A 546 6.93 36.83 -29.68
N ALA A 547 5.97 37.37 -30.45
CA ALA A 547 6.21 38.52 -31.33
C ALA A 547 6.50 39.82 -30.54
N ALA A 548 5.80 40.06 -29.43
CA ALA A 548 6.03 41.22 -28.56
C ALA A 548 7.37 41.14 -27.79
N ALA A 549 7.86 39.92 -27.53
CA ALA A 549 9.18 39.70 -26.92
C ALA A 549 10.32 39.99 -27.92
N ALA A 550 10.13 39.68 -29.20
CA ALA A 550 11.08 39.99 -30.28
C ALA A 550 11.19 41.51 -30.54
N GLU A 551 10.07 42.25 -30.52
CA GLU A 551 10.07 43.70 -30.75
C GLU A 551 10.76 44.49 -29.62
N LYS A 552 10.67 43.99 -28.37
CA LYS A 552 11.38 44.58 -27.22
C LYS A 552 12.89 44.31 -27.22
N THR A 553 13.33 43.21 -27.84
CA THR A 553 14.76 42.90 -27.97
C THR A 553 15.43 43.71 -29.07
N ASP A 554 14.69 44.05 -30.14
CA ASP A 554 15.20 44.94 -31.20
C ASP A 554 15.24 46.42 -30.75
N ALA A 555 14.31 46.88 -29.91
CA ALA A 555 14.34 48.23 -29.34
C ALA A 555 15.51 48.42 -28.35
N ALA A 556 15.79 47.43 -27.50
CA ALA A 556 16.91 47.49 -26.55
C ALA A 556 18.30 47.47 -27.22
N LYS A 557 18.38 46.97 -28.45
CA LYS A 557 19.63 46.95 -29.24
C LYS A 557 19.90 48.25 -29.99
N ALA A 558 18.87 49.09 -30.18
CA ALA A 558 18.99 50.39 -30.84
C ALA A 558 19.46 51.51 -29.89
N ASP A 559 19.13 51.45 -28.59
CA ASP A 559 19.52 52.46 -27.59
C ASP A 559 20.96 52.28 -27.05
N ALA A 560 21.56 51.09 -27.17
CA ALA A 560 22.94 50.83 -26.75
C ALA A 560 24.02 51.37 -27.71
N ALA A 561 23.64 52.06 -28.80
CA ALA A 561 24.56 52.54 -29.83
C ALA A 561 24.78 54.07 -29.85
N LYS A 562 24.33 54.83 -28.83
CA LYS A 562 24.60 56.27 -28.75
C LYS A 562 25.01 56.75 -27.34
N GLY A 563 26.31 56.97 -27.18
CA GLY A 563 26.84 58.20 -26.59
C GLY A 563 27.04 58.22 -25.08
N ASP A 564 28.30 57.99 -24.69
CA ASP A 564 28.93 58.53 -23.47
C ASP A 564 28.73 60.04 -23.35
N GLU A 565 28.38 60.54 -22.16
CA GLU A 565 28.98 61.75 -21.56
C GLU A 565 28.58 61.90 -20.07
N VAL A 566 29.59 62.10 -19.23
CA VAL A 566 29.53 62.40 -17.78
C VAL A 566 29.38 63.92 -17.60
N PRO A 567 28.58 64.45 -16.64
CA PRO A 567 29.21 65.03 -15.43
C PRO A 567 28.39 65.04 -14.11
N ALA A 568 29.16 64.93 -13.01
CA ALA A 568 29.13 65.65 -11.72
C ALA A 568 27.87 65.73 -10.82
N SER A 569 28.06 65.36 -9.55
CA SER A 569 27.21 65.69 -8.37
C SER A 569 27.06 67.21 -8.14
N PRO A 570 26.07 67.66 -7.33
CA PRO A 570 26.35 67.87 -5.89
C PRO A 570 25.16 67.72 -4.90
N GLU A 571 25.56 67.64 -3.62
CA GLU A 571 24.96 68.23 -2.39
C GLU A 571 23.85 67.55 -1.57
N VAL A 572 24.20 67.38 -0.28
CA VAL A 572 23.38 67.15 0.93
C VAL A 572 22.83 68.52 1.41
N PRO A 573 21.74 68.59 2.21
CA PRO A 573 21.93 68.62 3.67
C PRO A 573 20.84 67.90 4.51
N ALA A 574 21.22 67.63 5.76
CA ALA A 574 20.46 67.04 6.86
C ALA A 574 19.46 68.02 7.52
N ASP A 575 18.49 67.52 8.31
CA ASP A 575 18.35 67.87 9.75
C ASP A 575 17.18 67.17 10.50
N ASP A 576 17.47 66.87 11.77
CA ASP A 576 16.68 66.95 13.03
C ASP A 576 15.57 65.95 13.49
N ALA A 577 16.00 65.00 14.34
CA ALA A 577 15.80 64.87 15.81
C ALA A 577 14.40 64.87 16.56
N LYS A 578 14.09 63.68 17.15
CA LYS A 578 13.62 63.31 18.55
C LYS A 578 12.21 63.70 19.09
N PRO A 579 11.72 63.16 20.25
CA PRO A 579 11.92 61.88 20.99
C PRO A 579 10.63 61.17 21.52
N ALA A 580 10.72 59.90 21.96
CA ALA A 580 10.07 59.38 23.18
C ALA A 580 10.67 58.02 23.61
N ALA A 581 10.70 57.76 24.92
CA ALA A 581 11.51 56.72 25.59
C ALA A 581 10.66 55.71 26.41
N ALA A 582 11.37 54.68 26.90
CA ALA A 582 11.06 53.65 27.93
C ALA A 582 10.47 52.31 27.43
N GLY A 583 11.00 51.12 27.78
CA GLY A 583 12.13 50.78 28.65
C GLY A 583 12.42 49.26 28.69
N GLU A 584 13.71 48.96 28.79
CA GLU A 584 14.43 47.87 29.49
C GLU A 584 14.14 46.37 29.26
N GLY A 585 15.23 45.63 28.98
CA GLY A 585 15.35 44.21 29.30
C GLY A 585 16.50 43.43 28.63
N LEU A 586 17.67 43.40 29.28
CA LEU A 586 18.64 42.29 29.34
C LEU A 586 19.79 42.16 28.32
N LEU A 587 20.95 42.66 28.77
CA LEU A 587 22.26 41.99 28.92
C LEU A 587 22.79 41.11 27.77
N SER A 588 23.76 41.73 27.09
CA SER A 588 24.75 41.24 26.15
C SER A 588 25.82 40.32 26.75
N GLU A 589 26.24 39.31 25.97
CA GLU A 589 27.55 38.67 26.13
C GLU A 589 28.28 38.53 24.79
N ALA A 590 29.58 38.80 24.84
CA ALA A 590 30.42 39.21 23.73
C ALA A 590 31.29 38.08 23.16
N LYS A 591 31.62 38.21 21.88
CA LYS A 591 32.62 37.44 21.11
C LYS A 591 34.04 37.60 21.69
N PRO A 592 34.89 36.57 21.57
CA PRO A 592 36.15 36.77 20.82
C PRO A 592 36.62 35.53 20.02
N GLY A 593 37.41 35.75 18.95
CA GLY A 593 38.29 34.72 18.35
C GLY A 593 39.72 34.81 18.94
N PRO A 594 40.77 34.37 18.22
CA PRO A 594 41.16 32.99 17.86
C PRO A 594 42.53 32.59 18.50
N ILE A 595 42.82 31.30 18.72
CA ILE A 595 44.21 30.81 18.94
C ILE A 595 44.42 29.38 18.42
N SER A 596 45.55 29.20 17.75
CA SER A 596 46.10 27.94 17.22
C SER A 596 46.85 27.12 18.28
N GLY A 597 46.86 25.80 18.08
CA GLY A 597 48.06 24.96 18.27
C GLY A 597 48.12 24.09 19.51
N LEU A 598 48.14 22.76 19.32
CA LEU A 598 49.07 21.84 19.98
C LEU A 598 49.13 20.49 19.21
N ALA A 599 50.36 20.01 19.06
CA ALA A 599 50.82 18.96 18.18
C ALA A 599 50.80 17.57 18.81
N VAL A 600 50.84 16.53 17.98
CA VAL A 600 51.63 15.30 18.22
C VAL A 600 52.28 14.91 16.89
N GLY A 601 53.59 14.68 16.94
CA GLY A 601 54.47 14.67 15.77
C GLY A 601 54.96 13.31 15.27
N GLN A 602 55.63 13.45 14.12
CA GLN A 602 56.87 12.79 13.67
C GLN A 602 56.94 11.27 13.47
N SER A 603 57.26 10.90 12.23
CA SER A 603 58.57 10.30 11.96
C SER A 603 59.12 10.72 10.59
N ALA A 604 60.44 10.85 10.55
CA ALA A 604 61.28 11.52 9.55
C ALA A 604 61.63 10.64 8.32
N ALA A 605 61.87 11.28 7.16
CA ALA A 605 63.13 11.33 6.38
C ALA A 605 63.58 9.99 5.75
N ASP A 606 64.15 9.89 4.56
CA ASP A 606 64.61 10.79 3.49
C ASP A 606 64.85 9.83 2.31
N ASP A 607 64.62 10.22 1.05
CA ASP A 607 65.56 9.84 0.00
C ASP A 607 65.33 10.64 -1.28
N THR A 608 66.46 10.95 -1.91
CA THR A 608 66.66 12.04 -2.85
C THR A 608 66.78 11.52 -4.28
N ALA A 609 66.53 12.42 -5.23
CA ALA A 609 67.02 12.42 -6.62
C ALA A 609 66.19 11.70 -7.70
N THR A 610 65.47 12.48 -8.51
CA THR A 610 65.96 12.88 -9.85
C THR A 610 65.08 13.98 -10.44
N ARG A 611 65.72 15.08 -10.86
CA ARG A 611 65.18 16.19 -11.66
C ARG A 611 65.91 16.14 -12.98
N VAL A 612 65.20 16.17 -14.12
CA VAL A 612 65.67 16.80 -15.38
C VAL A 612 64.47 17.27 -16.24
N ASP A 613 64.56 18.54 -16.66
CA ASP A 613 64.01 19.29 -17.83
C ASP A 613 62.52 19.62 -18.08
N GLN A 614 62.19 20.90 -17.83
CA GLN A 614 61.76 22.00 -18.74
C GLN A 614 60.64 21.79 -19.82
N PRO A 615 59.91 22.85 -20.26
CA PRO A 615 60.12 24.29 -20.04
C PRO A 615 58.88 25.11 -19.59
N ARG A 616 59.20 26.31 -19.09
CA ARG A 616 58.29 27.44 -18.84
C ARG A 616 58.07 28.22 -20.14
N VAL A 617 56.81 28.51 -20.46
CA VAL A 617 56.42 29.55 -21.44
C VAL A 617 55.25 30.36 -20.85
N GLU A 618 55.46 31.66 -20.73
CA GLU A 618 54.47 32.74 -20.56
C GLU A 618 54.90 33.84 -21.55
N PRO A 619 54.06 34.85 -21.90
CA PRO A 619 52.59 34.93 -21.95
C PRO A 619 52.07 35.59 -23.26
N ALA A 620 50.76 35.57 -23.53
CA ALA A 620 50.09 36.68 -24.25
C ALA A 620 48.55 36.60 -24.20
N THR A 621 47.95 37.78 -23.98
CA THR A 621 46.56 38.23 -24.21
C THR A 621 45.45 37.80 -23.25
N ARG A 622 45.28 38.65 -22.24
CA ARG A 622 44.07 38.96 -21.46
C ARG A 622 42.97 39.54 -22.39
N VAL A 623 41.74 39.04 -22.27
CA VAL A 623 40.51 39.79 -22.59
C VAL A 623 39.46 39.49 -21.52
N ASP A 624 39.09 40.55 -20.81
CA ASP A 624 37.93 40.84 -19.96
C ASP A 624 37.04 39.70 -19.46
N GLN A 625 37.13 39.47 -18.15
CA GLN A 625 36.18 38.71 -17.35
C GLN A 625 35.23 39.70 -16.65
N PRO A 626 33.90 39.61 -16.82
CA PRO A 626 32.94 40.37 -16.03
C PRO A 626 32.91 39.90 -14.57
N ALA A 627 32.53 40.81 -13.68
CA ALA A 627 32.54 40.66 -12.23
C ALA A 627 31.79 39.43 -11.71
N VAL A 628 32.43 38.75 -10.75
CA VAL A 628 31.90 37.62 -10.00
C VAL A 628 30.82 38.12 -9.04
N SER A 629 29.62 37.54 -9.12
CA SER A 629 28.56 37.73 -8.13
C SER A 629 28.65 36.56 -7.14
N ASP A 630 29.05 36.84 -5.90
CA ASP A 630 29.13 35.83 -4.84
C ASP A 630 27.72 35.48 -4.34
N THR A 631 27.23 34.29 -4.71
CA THR A 631 26.11 33.58 -4.07
C THR A 631 26.59 32.16 -3.78
N PRO A 632 26.33 31.57 -2.60
CA PRO A 632 26.78 30.22 -2.29
C PRO A 632 25.95 29.19 -3.08
N GLY A 633 26.40 28.92 -4.30
CA GLY A 633 25.84 27.98 -5.27
C GLY A 633 26.94 27.54 -6.24
N PHE A 634 26.68 26.46 -6.99
CA PHE A 634 27.66 25.93 -7.95
C PHE A 634 28.12 27.00 -8.94
N ASP A 635 29.40 26.98 -9.34
CA ASP A 635 29.97 27.98 -10.23
C ASP A 635 30.37 27.39 -11.60
N ALA A 636 30.53 28.28 -12.59
CA ALA A 636 30.91 27.88 -13.96
C ALA A 636 32.32 27.26 -14.01
N ARG A 637 33.21 27.57 -13.06
CA ARG A 637 34.55 26.98 -12.98
C ARG A 637 34.47 25.50 -12.58
N THR A 638 33.67 25.17 -11.59
CA THR A 638 33.42 23.78 -11.18
C THR A 638 32.73 22.98 -12.28
N ALA A 639 31.80 23.60 -13.00
CA ALA A 639 31.12 22.94 -14.13
C ALA A 639 32.07 22.62 -15.30
N LEU A 640 33.13 23.41 -15.53
CA LEU A 640 34.11 23.21 -16.60
C LEU A 640 35.34 22.35 -16.22
N ASP A 641 35.57 22.11 -14.93
CA ASP A 641 36.76 21.38 -14.47
C ASP A 641 36.69 19.89 -14.87
N PRO A 642 37.69 19.37 -15.63
CA PRO A 642 37.76 17.96 -16.01
C PRO A 642 37.84 16.99 -14.82
N ASN A 643 38.20 17.46 -13.62
CA ASN A 643 38.31 16.62 -12.42
C ASN A 643 37.05 16.63 -11.55
N THR A 644 36.01 17.38 -11.94
CA THR A 644 34.75 17.41 -11.18
C THR A 644 34.11 16.02 -11.16
N PRO A 645 33.71 15.50 -9.98
CA PRO A 645 33.05 14.20 -9.88
C PRO A 645 31.78 14.13 -10.74
N LEU A 646 31.54 12.98 -11.37
CA LEU A 646 30.42 12.78 -12.30
C LEU A 646 29.05 13.06 -11.65
N GLN A 647 28.89 12.70 -10.38
CA GLN A 647 27.68 12.96 -9.61
C GLN A 647 27.45 14.47 -9.46
N THR A 648 28.50 15.22 -9.15
CA THR A 648 28.44 16.68 -9.00
C THR A 648 28.09 17.37 -10.32
N LEU A 649 28.57 16.87 -11.47
CA LEU A 649 28.15 17.40 -12.77
C LEU A 649 26.65 17.17 -13.06
N ALA A 650 26.09 16.05 -12.59
CA ALA A 650 24.65 15.78 -12.70
C ALA A 650 23.84 16.70 -11.79
N ASP A 651 24.31 16.93 -10.56
CA ASP A 651 23.67 17.84 -9.61
C ASP A 651 23.69 19.29 -10.12
N ILE A 652 24.81 19.75 -10.70
CA ILE A 652 24.93 21.07 -11.34
C ILE A 652 23.92 21.19 -12.49
N ALA A 653 23.81 20.17 -13.35
CA ALA A 653 22.88 20.20 -14.49
C ALA A 653 21.40 20.19 -14.06
N ALA A 654 21.07 19.52 -12.96
CA ALA A 654 19.72 19.47 -12.42
C ALA A 654 19.32 20.78 -11.75
N GLN A 655 20.19 21.31 -10.89
CA GLN A 655 19.87 22.42 -9.97
C GLN A 655 20.08 23.79 -10.61
N GLU A 656 21.02 23.94 -11.56
CA GLU A 656 21.40 25.23 -12.12
C GLU A 656 21.25 25.24 -13.65
N PRO A 657 20.05 25.57 -14.19
CA PRO A 657 19.81 25.63 -15.63
C PRO A 657 20.82 26.50 -16.39
N GLY A 658 21.25 27.62 -15.80
CA GLY A 658 22.21 28.54 -16.40
C GLY A 658 23.63 27.97 -16.56
N LEU A 659 23.97 26.88 -15.86
CA LEU A 659 25.29 26.24 -15.92
C LEU A 659 25.35 25.03 -16.85
N ARG A 660 24.22 24.57 -17.40
CA ARG A 660 24.14 23.38 -18.26
C ARG A 660 25.04 23.48 -19.50
N LYS A 661 25.22 24.67 -20.07
CA LYS A 661 26.16 24.90 -21.18
C LYS A 661 27.62 24.60 -20.81
N TYR A 662 28.00 24.87 -19.57
CA TYR A 662 29.34 24.60 -19.06
C TYR A 662 29.54 23.11 -18.78
N VAL A 663 28.50 22.42 -18.27
CA VAL A 663 28.50 20.96 -18.11
C VAL A 663 28.56 20.25 -19.47
N ALA A 664 27.86 20.74 -20.49
CA ALA A 664 27.93 20.22 -21.86
C ALA A 664 29.32 20.36 -22.50
N ALA A 665 30.07 21.40 -22.13
CA ALA A 665 31.42 21.66 -22.62
C ALA A 665 32.51 20.89 -21.86
N ASN A 666 32.19 20.31 -20.70
CA ASN A 666 33.17 19.60 -19.87
C ASN A 666 33.56 18.23 -20.51
N PRO A 667 34.87 17.94 -20.66
CA PRO A 667 35.31 16.70 -21.28
C PRO A 667 34.90 15.44 -20.50
N SER A 668 34.79 15.53 -19.18
CA SER A 668 34.51 14.40 -18.28
C SER A 668 33.01 14.09 -18.15
N THR A 669 32.13 14.89 -18.75
CA THR A 669 30.68 14.64 -18.76
C THR A 669 30.36 13.34 -19.48
N TYR A 670 29.61 12.47 -18.80
CA TYR A 670 29.29 11.13 -19.28
C TYR A 670 28.18 11.14 -20.35
N PRO A 671 28.13 10.14 -21.26
CA PRO A 671 27.27 10.16 -22.45
C PRO A 671 25.77 10.30 -22.19
N GLU A 672 25.24 9.68 -21.13
CA GLU A 672 23.82 9.76 -20.79
C GLU A 672 23.39 11.19 -20.43
N LEU A 673 24.23 11.92 -19.68
CA LEU A 673 23.95 13.31 -19.32
C LEU A 673 24.01 14.24 -20.55
N LEU A 674 24.89 13.96 -21.51
CA LEU A 674 24.94 14.71 -22.77
C LEU A 674 23.74 14.43 -23.66
N THR A 675 23.26 13.19 -23.65
CA THR A 675 22.04 12.79 -24.37
C THR A 675 20.83 13.51 -23.78
N TRP A 676 20.71 13.53 -22.46
CA TRP A 676 19.69 14.33 -21.77
C TRP A 676 19.81 15.82 -22.11
N LEU A 677 21.01 16.40 -22.02
CA LEU A 677 21.27 17.81 -22.35
C LEU A 677 20.85 18.17 -23.80
N SER A 678 21.06 17.27 -24.76
CA SER A 678 20.64 17.47 -26.16
C SER A 678 19.13 17.45 -26.39
N GLN A 679 18.35 16.87 -25.47
CA GLN A 679 16.88 16.80 -25.58
C GLN A 679 16.19 18.07 -25.07
N LEU A 680 16.91 18.96 -24.38
CA LEU A 680 16.33 20.20 -23.84
C LEU A 680 16.03 21.25 -24.93
N GLY A 681 16.66 21.14 -26.12
CA GLY A 681 16.45 22.07 -27.23
C GLY A 681 16.99 23.49 -26.99
N ASP A 682 17.97 23.62 -26.10
CA ASP A 682 18.62 24.90 -25.81
C ASP A 682 19.75 25.19 -26.82
N PRO A 683 19.70 26.31 -27.56
CA PRO A 683 20.68 26.62 -28.60
C PRO A 683 22.11 26.79 -28.05
N GLU A 684 22.29 27.22 -26.80
CA GLU A 684 23.62 27.37 -26.19
C GLU A 684 24.24 26.02 -25.82
N ILE A 685 23.42 25.06 -25.41
CA ILE A 685 23.83 23.68 -25.10
C ILE A 685 24.16 22.94 -26.40
N ASP A 686 23.31 23.05 -27.42
CA ASP A 686 23.52 22.42 -28.72
C ASP A 686 24.79 22.91 -29.41
N GLU A 687 25.12 24.20 -29.29
CA GLU A 687 26.38 24.77 -29.74
C GLU A 687 27.59 24.16 -29.01
N ALA A 688 27.51 24.02 -27.68
CA ALA A 688 28.57 23.40 -26.88
C ALA A 688 28.80 21.92 -27.25
N LEU A 689 27.72 21.16 -27.45
CA LEU A 689 27.77 19.76 -27.88
C LEU A 689 28.35 19.63 -29.30
N ARG A 690 28.00 20.53 -30.22
CA ARG A 690 28.53 20.53 -31.59
C ARG A 690 30.04 20.80 -31.63
N ARG A 691 30.53 21.71 -30.78
CA ARG A 691 31.98 21.97 -30.61
C ARG A 691 32.75 20.78 -30.03
N ARG A 692 32.06 19.90 -29.29
CA ARG A 692 32.64 18.68 -28.72
C ARG A 692 32.73 17.55 -29.73
N GLY A 693 31.70 17.38 -30.59
CA GLY A 693 31.68 16.37 -31.65
C GLY A 693 32.53 16.70 -32.89
N GLY A 694 33.00 17.95 -33.01
CA GLY A 694 33.88 18.42 -34.09
C GLY A 694 35.38 18.40 -33.79
N ARG A 695 35.80 17.87 -32.63
CA ARG A 695 37.19 17.55 -32.30
C ARG A 695 37.40 16.05 -32.37
#